data_AF-A0ABD6F9R9-F1
#
_entry.id   AF-A0ABD6F9R9-F1
#
_cell.length_a   1.000
_cell.length_b   1.000
_cell.length_c   1.000
_cell.angle_alpha   90.00
_cell.angle_beta   90.00
_cell.angle_gamma   90.00
#
_symmetry.space_group_name_H-M   'P 1'
#
loop_
_entity.id
_entity.type
_entity.pdbx_description
1 polymer ?
#
loop_
_entity_poly.entity_id
_entity_poly.type
_entity_poly.pdbx_seq_one_letter_code
_entity_poly.pdbx_strand_id
1 'polypeptide(L)'
;MLRRWMVAFAALLCAGLYAWPLAYAAPAGSETATKSNALPPGVERGPALAGINEYRLANGLKVLLMPDPAQDQITVNITYLVGSRHEGYGERGMAHLLEHLLFKGTKRYPNPKGTLIKHGADFNGTTSFDRTNYYETFPANEKTLEVMLDLEADRMVNARVSAEDLASEMTVVRNEFEAGENNPATLLNERISAAAYMWHNYGRTVIGTRSDIENVPIERLRAFYKRYYRPDNAVLIVAGRFDEARALRKIADTFGRIPRPKEPVPQTYTEEPPQDGEREVILKRVGDVQMVGALYHIPPGSHPDYVPVDVLTELLVDRPSGRLHKALVETGLATFTYGYNRQLREAGSVYFGASVRKEGSLSAARDALLRVVEGFAEQPVTDEEVERARLKLQNDVEMLLTNTRKLALTLSEFEAIGDWRLLFWYRDRLAKVTREDVQRVALAYLRPANRTVGLFYPTGEPQRVAIPQRPDIETLLGDFQADTEIVLGEVFDPTPDNIEARLVRRKIEPGIELVMLPKKTRGNTVTLQMDLHWGTPETLANRRAACSIASAMLSRGTRKRTRAELNDELERLRATVSVGLESASINTIRANLPGALALVAEMLREPSFPQEEFELVKRELLTGIDAQRNDPSALAVLTLNRHLNPYPPSHWHYTPTFDERARQIQAVTLDDVRRCHAMVGASHAEIAVVGDFDPEALAQQVRELFGDWRTPEPYERVA
;
A
#
# COMPACT_ATOMS: atom_id res chain seq x y z
N MET A 1 -40.08 -42.36 -0.99
CA MET A 1 -40.95 -43.31 -0.27
C MET A 1 -42.29 -42.64 -0.02
N LEU A 2 -43.36 -43.23 -0.60
CA LEU A 2 -44.80 -43.12 -0.28
C LEU A 2 -45.44 -41.71 -0.19
N ARG A 3 -46.60 -41.39 -0.78
CA ARG A 3 -47.55 -41.94 -1.77
C ARG A 3 -48.66 -40.85 -1.83
N ARG A 4 -49.07 -40.35 -3.01
CA ARG A 4 -50.40 -40.54 -3.68
C ARG A 4 -51.63 -40.26 -2.79
N TRP A 5 -52.65 -39.49 -3.20
CA TRP A 5 -53.78 -39.81 -4.13
C TRP A 5 -54.23 -38.50 -4.87
N MET A 6 -54.41 -38.40 -6.21
CA MET A 6 -55.50 -38.82 -7.14
C MET A 6 -56.93 -38.45 -6.63
N VAL A 7 -57.80 -37.76 -7.39
CA VAL A 7 -58.52 -38.21 -8.61
C VAL A 7 -59.04 -37.02 -9.44
N ALA A 8 -59.09 -37.21 -10.77
CA ALA A 8 -59.67 -36.35 -11.80
C ALA A 8 -61.12 -36.70 -12.13
N PHE A 9 -61.93 -35.79 -12.69
CA PHE A 9 -62.95 -36.10 -13.70
C PHE A 9 -63.32 -34.85 -14.53
N ALA A 10 -63.70 -35.09 -15.78
CA ALA A 10 -63.78 -34.14 -16.88
C ALA A 10 -65.22 -33.89 -17.39
N ALA A 11 -65.35 -32.83 -18.20
CA ALA A 11 -66.11 -32.75 -19.47
C ALA A 11 -67.61 -32.32 -19.52
N LEU A 12 -67.80 -31.14 -20.14
CA LEU A 12 -68.61 -30.82 -21.35
C LEU A 12 -70.14 -30.66 -21.38
N LEU A 13 -70.53 -29.78 -22.33
CA LEU A 13 -71.86 -29.43 -22.94
C LEU A 13 -72.74 -28.44 -22.15
N CYS A 14 -73.58 -27.58 -22.73
CA CYS A 14 -73.67 -26.80 -23.98
C CYS A 14 -75.03 -26.07 -23.95
N ALA A 15 -75.18 -24.91 -24.61
CA ALA A 15 -76.42 -24.14 -24.89
C ALA A 15 -77.17 -23.60 -23.65
N GLY A 16 -77.50 -22.31 -23.49
CA GLY A 16 -77.94 -21.30 -24.45
C GLY A 16 -79.39 -20.95 -24.13
N LEU A 17 -79.72 -19.67 -23.89
CA LEU A 17 -81.00 -18.95 -24.19
C LEU A 17 -81.13 -17.63 -23.37
N TYR A 18 -81.19 -16.52 -24.12
CA TYR A 18 -81.91 -15.23 -23.95
C TYR A 18 -81.91 -14.40 -22.64
N ALA A 19 -81.19 -13.28 -22.70
CA ALA A 19 -81.68 -11.89 -22.73
C ALA A 19 -82.78 -11.40 -21.74
N TRP A 20 -82.43 -10.50 -20.81
CA TRP A 20 -82.82 -9.07 -20.79
C TRP A 20 -82.19 -8.30 -19.61
N PRO A 21 -81.99 -6.97 -19.73
CA PRO A 21 -81.16 -6.18 -18.82
C PRO A 21 -81.97 -5.63 -17.65
N LEU A 22 -81.51 -5.85 -16.43
CA LEU A 22 -81.95 -5.07 -15.27
C LEU A 22 -80.93 -3.95 -15.04
N ALA A 23 -81.37 -2.74 -15.40
CA ALA A 23 -80.75 -1.50 -14.99
C ALA A 23 -80.72 -1.44 -13.47
N TYR A 24 -79.51 -1.39 -12.89
CA TYR A 24 -79.34 -0.93 -11.52
C TYR A 24 -78.86 0.51 -11.55
N ALA A 25 -79.73 1.37 -11.03
CA ALA A 25 -79.51 2.79 -10.83
C ALA A 25 -78.25 3.05 -9.98
N ALA A 26 -77.50 4.06 -10.40
CA ALA A 26 -76.43 4.66 -9.59
C ALA A 26 -77.03 5.26 -8.30
N PRO A 27 -76.42 5.01 -7.12
CA PRO A 27 -76.59 5.91 -6.00
C PRO A 27 -75.71 7.15 -6.22
N ALA A 28 -76.36 8.29 -6.00
CA ALA A 28 -75.83 9.64 -6.04
C ALA A 28 -74.59 9.82 -5.16
N GLY A 29 -73.77 10.79 -5.57
CA GLY A 29 -72.45 11.06 -5.01
C GLY A 29 -72.42 11.27 -3.50
N SER A 30 -71.37 10.71 -2.91
CA SER A 30 -70.73 11.34 -1.76
C SER A 30 -69.72 12.35 -2.29
N GLU A 31 -70.03 13.63 -2.16
CA GLU A 31 -69.04 14.71 -2.17
C GLU A 31 -67.99 14.44 -1.08
N THR A 32 -66.88 13.79 -1.44
CA THR A 32 -65.64 13.94 -0.69
C THR A 32 -64.90 15.12 -1.30
N ALA A 33 -65.05 16.25 -0.63
CA ALA A 33 -64.34 17.50 -0.82
C ALA A 33 -62.90 17.30 -1.36
N THR A 34 -62.65 17.86 -2.53
CA THR A 34 -61.33 18.24 -3.01
C THR A 34 -60.70 19.23 -2.03
N LYS A 35 -60.09 18.73 -0.95
CA LYS A 35 -59.15 19.53 -0.15
C LYS A 35 -57.88 19.71 -0.98
N SER A 36 -57.60 20.96 -1.31
CA SER A 36 -56.36 21.46 -1.93
C SER A 36 -55.13 20.60 -1.57
N ASN A 37 -54.61 19.87 -2.56
CA ASN A 37 -53.38 19.06 -2.51
C ASN A 37 -52.12 19.95 -2.61
N ALA A 38 -52.10 21.07 -1.88
CA ALA A 38 -50.93 21.93 -1.83
C ALA A 38 -49.83 21.26 -1.00
N LEU A 39 -48.62 21.14 -1.57
CA LEU A 39 -47.44 20.66 -0.85
C LEU A 39 -47.15 21.59 0.34
N PRO A 40 -46.58 21.08 1.45
CA PRO A 40 -46.14 21.95 2.54
C PRO A 40 -45.11 22.99 2.03
N PRO A 41 -45.05 24.20 2.63
CA PRO A 41 -44.07 25.21 2.22
C PRO A 41 -42.63 24.67 2.25
N GLY A 42 -41.86 24.97 1.20
CA GLY A 42 -40.49 24.50 1.08
C GLY A 42 -40.35 23.01 0.72
N VAL A 43 -41.41 22.36 0.24
CA VAL A 43 -41.38 20.99 -0.28
C VAL A 43 -41.62 21.01 -1.78
N GLU A 44 -40.71 20.38 -2.53
CA GLU A 44 -40.81 20.17 -3.97
C GLU A 44 -41.07 18.68 -4.25
N ARG A 45 -41.93 18.39 -5.23
CA ARG A 45 -42.18 17.01 -5.68
C ARG A 45 -41.10 16.60 -6.68
N GLY A 46 -40.48 15.45 -6.44
CA GLY A 46 -39.53 14.80 -7.32
C GLY A 46 -40.17 13.72 -8.21
N PRO A 47 -39.37 12.83 -8.80
CA PRO A 47 -39.85 11.68 -9.56
C PRO A 47 -40.76 10.76 -8.74
N ALA A 48 -41.74 10.16 -9.42
CA ALA A 48 -42.55 9.07 -8.88
C ALA A 48 -42.39 7.84 -9.77
N LEU A 49 -42.02 6.70 -9.19
CA LEU A 49 -41.77 5.46 -9.92
C LEU A 49 -42.13 4.24 -9.07
N ALA A 50 -42.88 3.31 -9.66
CA ALA A 50 -43.23 2.02 -9.04
C ALA A 50 -43.79 2.11 -7.61
N GLY A 51 -44.65 3.10 -7.33
CA GLY A 51 -45.26 3.30 -6.01
C GLY A 51 -44.39 4.04 -5.00
N ILE A 52 -43.23 4.56 -5.41
CA ILE A 52 -42.34 5.40 -4.61
C ILE A 52 -42.47 6.84 -5.09
N ASN A 53 -42.80 7.75 -4.17
CA ASN A 53 -42.89 9.19 -4.42
C ASN A 53 -41.68 9.90 -3.79
N GLU A 54 -40.88 10.59 -4.62
CA GLU A 54 -39.79 11.45 -4.13
C GLU A 54 -40.31 12.86 -3.81
N TYR A 55 -39.77 13.42 -2.73
CA TYR A 55 -39.89 14.83 -2.38
C TYR A 55 -38.52 15.38 -1.98
N ARG A 56 -38.36 16.69 -2.11
CA ARG A 56 -37.17 17.42 -1.69
C ARG A 56 -37.56 18.60 -0.80
N LEU A 57 -36.99 18.67 0.39
CA LEU A 57 -37.16 19.82 1.27
C LEU A 57 -36.19 20.95 0.88
N ALA A 58 -36.53 22.20 1.19
CA ALA A 58 -35.71 23.37 0.90
C ALA A 58 -34.32 23.34 1.58
N ASN A 59 -34.19 22.59 2.68
CA ASN A 59 -32.91 22.36 3.35
C ASN A 59 -32.05 21.27 2.69
N GLY A 60 -32.54 20.66 1.61
CA GLY A 60 -31.84 19.67 0.80
C GLY A 60 -32.16 18.21 1.11
N LEU A 61 -32.91 17.92 2.18
CA LEU A 61 -33.30 16.54 2.52
C LEU A 61 -34.14 15.91 1.40
N LYS A 62 -33.69 14.76 0.90
CA LYS A 62 -34.48 13.90 0.01
C LYS A 62 -35.40 13.02 0.86
N VAL A 63 -36.64 12.87 0.43
CA VAL A 63 -37.66 12.04 1.11
C VAL A 63 -38.26 11.09 0.10
N LEU A 64 -38.28 9.80 0.39
CA LEU A 64 -38.94 8.77 -0.39
C LEU A 64 -40.12 8.21 0.41
N LEU A 65 -41.33 8.40 -0.09
CA LEU A 65 -42.54 7.87 0.53
C LEU A 65 -43.07 6.71 -0.31
N MET A 66 -43.28 5.57 0.34
CA MET A 66 -43.80 4.34 -0.25
C MET A 66 -45.01 3.85 0.55
N PRO A 67 -46.17 4.51 0.40
CA PRO A 67 -47.39 4.09 1.08
C PRO A 67 -47.86 2.75 0.52
N ASP A 68 -48.03 1.77 1.40
CA ASP A 68 -48.52 0.43 1.08
C ASP A 68 -49.65 0.04 2.05
N PRO A 69 -50.92 0.10 1.62
CA PRO A 69 -52.06 -0.23 2.47
C PRO A 69 -52.16 -1.72 2.81
N ALA A 70 -51.41 -2.60 2.13
CA ALA A 70 -51.41 -4.03 2.41
C ALA A 70 -50.58 -4.41 3.65
N GLN A 71 -49.70 -3.51 4.12
CA GLN A 71 -48.91 -3.74 5.34
C GLN A 71 -49.71 -3.40 6.60
N ASP A 72 -49.33 -4.00 7.72
CA ASP A 72 -49.78 -3.65 9.07
C ASP A 72 -48.69 -2.92 9.88
N GLN A 73 -47.55 -2.61 9.25
CA GLN A 73 -46.39 -1.95 9.83
C GLN A 73 -45.97 -0.72 9.01
N ILE A 74 -45.16 0.12 9.64
CA ILE A 74 -44.45 1.24 9.02
C ILE A 74 -42.96 1.07 9.29
N THR A 75 -42.14 1.28 8.28
CA THR A 75 -40.69 1.39 8.38
C THR A 75 -40.29 2.85 8.16
N VAL A 76 -39.54 3.42 9.10
CA VAL A 76 -38.80 4.67 8.92
C VAL A 76 -37.32 4.30 8.80
N ASN A 77 -36.65 4.84 7.79
CA ASN A 77 -35.24 4.58 7.50
C ASN A 77 -34.55 5.88 7.10
N ILE A 78 -33.67 6.40 7.96
CA ILE A 78 -32.83 7.55 7.63
C ILE A 78 -31.45 7.06 7.20
N THR A 79 -31.01 7.48 6.02
CA THR A 79 -29.70 7.12 5.47
C THR A 79 -28.88 8.37 5.25
N TYR A 80 -27.68 8.39 5.84
CA TYR A 80 -26.66 9.38 5.60
C TYR A 80 -25.72 8.88 4.50
N LEU A 81 -25.45 9.70 3.50
CA LEU A 81 -24.58 9.38 2.36
C LEU A 81 -23.11 9.57 2.76
N VAL A 82 -22.73 8.87 3.83
CA VAL A 82 -21.38 8.82 4.39
C VAL A 82 -21.15 7.41 4.93
N GLY A 83 -19.97 6.87 4.67
CA GLY A 83 -19.52 5.56 5.15
C GLY A 83 -18.00 5.54 5.24
N SER A 84 -17.40 4.35 5.38
CA SER A 84 -15.95 4.24 5.57
C SER A 84 -15.11 4.78 4.40
N ARG A 85 -15.67 4.93 3.19
CA ARG A 85 -14.99 5.63 2.07
C ARG A 85 -14.58 7.06 2.43
N HIS A 86 -15.30 7.70 3.33
CA HIS A 86 -15.16 9.13 3.62
C HIS A 86 -14.18 9.42 4.78
N GLU A 87 -13.52 8.39 5.31
CA GLU A 87 -12.58 8.48 6.44
C GLU A 87 -11.17 8.85 5.96
N GLY A 88 -10.54 9.81 6.63
CA GLY A 88 -9.14 10.17 6.41
C GLY A 88 -8.13 9.27 7.13
N TYR A 89 -6.84 9.61 6.99
CA TYR A 89 -5.78 8.99 7.78
C TYR A 89 -5.96 9.28 9.29
N GLY A 90 -5.95 8.23 10.11
CA GLY A 90 -6.25 8.33 11.55
C GLY A 90 -7.74 8.45 11.86
N GLU A 91 -8.63 8.23 10.88
CA GLU A 91 -10.10 8.26 11.06
C GLU A 91 -10.75 6.89 10.80
N ARG A 92 -9.96 5.82 10.69
CA ARG A 92 -10.48 4.51 10.26
C ARG A 92 -11.42 3.92 11.31
N GLY A 93 -12.65 3.61 10.90
CA GLY A 93 -13.71 3.10 11.76
C GLY A 93 -14.58 4.17 12.42
N MET A 94 -14.34 5.46 12.15
CA MET A 94 -15.14 6.54 12.73
C MET A 94 -16.60 6.54 12.28
N ALA A 95 -16.89 6.17 11.03
CA ALA A 95 -18.27 6.07 10.54
C ALA A 95 -19.05 5.00 11.31
N HIS A 96 -18.41 3.84 11.55
CA HIS A 96 -18.99 2.75 12.33
C HIS A 96 -19.09 3.07 13.82
N LEU A 97 -18.05 3.67 14.42
CA LEU A 97 -18.11 4.13 15.82
C LEU A 97 -19.25 5.13 16.02
N LEU A 98 -19.42 6.07 15.10
CA LEU A 98 -20.49 7.05 15.18
C LEU A 98 -21.87 6.39 15.05
N GLU A 99 -21.98 5.30 14.30
CA GLU A 99 -23.19 4.49 14.23
C GLU A 99 -23.66 4.05 15.62
N HIS A 100 -22.76 3.47 16.41
CA HIS A 100 -23.02 3.09 17.81
C HIS A 100 -23.37 4.29 18.69
N LEU A 101 -22.61 5.38 18.59
CA LEU A 101 -22.78 6.55 19.45
C LEU A 101 -24.14 7.24 19.26
N LEU A 102 -24.74 7.14 18.08
CA LEU A 102 -26.06 7.71 17.83
C LEU A 102 -27.19 6.97 18.55
N PHE A 103 -26.95 5.75 19.04
CA PHE A 103 -27.87 5.08 19.96
C PHE A 103 -27.76 5.54 21.42
N LYS A 104 -26.77 6.36 21.76
CA LYS A 104 -26.62 6.94 23.11
C LYS A 104 -27.52 8.14 23.33
N GLY A 105 -28.02 8.72 22.24
CA GLY A 105 -29.10 9.69 22.27
C GLY A 105 -28.67 11.13 22.38
N THR A 106 -29.66 11.94 22.75
CA THR A 106 -29.63 13.40 22.74
C THR A 106 -30.12 13.94 24.09
N LYS A 107 -30.32 15.26 24.20
CA LYS A 107 -31.01 15.85 25.36
C LYS A 107 -32.51 15.51 25.37
N ARG A 108 -33.17 15.48 24.20
CA ARG A 108 -34.62 15.24 24.09
C ARG A 108 -34.96 13.75 24.17
N TYR A 109 -34.11 12.90 23.58
CA TYR A 109 -34.21 11.44 23.61
C TYR A 109 -32.94 10.86 24.27
N PRO A 110 -32.85 10.87 25.61
CA PRO A 110 -31.65 10.42 26.32
C PRO A 110 -31.42 8.91 26.23
N ASN A 111 -32.46 8.13 25.90
CA ASN A 111 -32.39 6.69 25.65
C ASN A 111 -33.21 6.33 24.38
N PRO A 112 -32.63 6.49 23.18
CA PRO A 112 -33.30 6.14 21.91
C PRO A 112 -33.72 4.68 21.85
N LYS A 113 -32.86 3.74 22.26
CA LYS A 113 -33.19 2.30 22.28
C LYS A 113 -34.43 2.02 23.14
N GLY A 114 -34.50 2.59 24.33
CA GLY A 114 -35.67 2.47 25.20
C GLY A 114 -36.94 3.08 24.60
N THR A 115 -36.81 4.18 23.85
CA THR A 115 -37.93 4.80 23.13
C THR A 115 -38.44 3.87 22.02
N LEU A 116 -37.53 3.32 21.21
CA LEU A 116 -37.87 2.38 20.13
C LEU A 116 -38.59 1.14 20.68
N ILE A 117 -38.04 0.51 21.73
CA ILE A 117 -38.64 -0.65 22.39
C ILE A 117 -40.04 -0.34 22.95
N LYS A 118 -40.20 0.81 23.62
CA LYS A 118 -41.49 1.24 24.18
C LYS A 118 -42.59 1.35 23.13
N HIS A 119 -42.23 1.68 21.90
CA HIS A 119 -43.14 1.81 20.77
C HIS A 119 -43.26 0.54 19.92
N GLY A 120 -42.68 -0.58 20.37
CA GLY A 120 -42.76 -1.87 19.68
C GLY A 120 -41.97 -1.92 18.37
N ALA A 121 -40.91 -1.11 18.25
CA ALA A 121 -40.08 -1.07 17.06
C ALA A 121 -39.02 -2.19 17.07
N ASP A 122 -38.89 -2.87 15.94
CA ASP A 122 -37.71 -3.65 15.55
C ASP A 122 -36.75 -2.71 14.80
N PHE A 123 -35.55 -2.51 15.33
CA PHE A 123 -34.64 -1.44 14.89
C PHE A 123 -33.20 -1.91 14.75
N ASN A 124 -32.45 -1.24 13.87
CA ASN A 124 -31.00 -1.42 13.77
C ASN A 124 -30.30 -0.21 13.13
N GLY A 125 -28.98 -0.18 13.25
CA GLY A 125 -28.07 0.68 12.49
C GLY A 125 -27.15 -0.18 11.63
N THR A 126 -26.74 0.30 10.47
CA THR A 126 -25.66 -0.35 9.70
C THR A 126 -24.77 0.69 9.02
N THR A 127 -23.48 0.39 8.97
CA THR A 127 -22.49 1.17 8.21
C THR A 127 -21.91 0.33 7.09
N SER A 128 -21.72 0.97 5.94
CA SER A 128 -21.07 0.41 4.74
C SER A 128 -19.96 1.35 4.26
N PHE A 129 -19.43 1.09 3.07
CA PHE A 129 -18.45 1.98 2.46
C PHE A 129 -19.03 3.35 2.09
N ASP A 130 -20.27 3.39 1.59
CA ASP A 130 -20.86 4.59 0.98
C ASP A 130 -21.98 5.23 1.82
N ARG A 131 -22.49 4.51 2.83
CA ARG A 131 -23.60 4.98 3.68
C ARG A 131 -23.54 4.48 5.12
N THR A 132 -24.23 5.20 6.00
CA THR A 132 -24.64 4.79 7.34
C THR A 132 -26.14 5.02 7.42
N ASN A 133 -26.91 4.02 7.83
CA ASN A 133 -28.35 4.16 7.98
C ASN A 133 -28.83 3.64 9.33
N TYR A 134 -30.02 4.09 9.69
CA TYR A 134 -30.76 3.61 10.83
C TYR A 134 -32.19 3.42 10.43
N TYR A 135 -32.79 2.33 10.89
CA TYR A 135 -34.16 2.02 10.57
C TYR A 135 -34.89 1.43 11.75
N GLU A 136 -36.20 1.63 11.72
CA GLU A 136 -37.13 1.13 12.72
C GLU A 136 -38.43 0.74 12.03
N THR A 137 -38.87 -0.49 12.29
CA THR A 137 -40.14 -1.04 11.80
C THR A 137 -41.06 -1.30 12.98
N PHE A 138 -42.26 -0.73 12.95
CA PHE A 138 -43.20 -0.76 14.07
C PHE A 138 -44.64 -0.93 13.56
N PRO A 139 -45.57 -1.41 14.41
CA PRO A 139 -46.98 -1.51 14.05
C PRO A 139 -47.54 -0.19 13.54
N ALA A 140 -48.33 -0.24 12.47
CA ALA A 140 -48.85 0.94 11.79
C ALA A 140 -49.68 1.81 12.74
N ASN A 141 -49.05 2.86 13.25
CA ASN A 141 -49.63 3.79 14.19
C ASN A 141 -49.09 5.18 13.90
N GLU A 142 -50.00 6.10 13.63
CA GLU A 142 -49.67 7.45 13.20
C GLU A 142 -48.95 8.27 14.29
N LYS A 143 -49.32 8.11 15.56
CA LYS A 143 -48.63 8.78 16.66
C LYS A 143 -47.23 8.22 16.85
N THR A 144 -47.04 6.92 16.66
CA THR A 144 -45.71 6.31 16.69
C THR A 144 -44.86 6.81 15.53
N LEU A 145 -45.41 6.92 14.31
CA LEU A 145 -44.71 7.52 13.17
C LEU A 145 -44.24 8.94 13.48
N GLU A 146 -45.10 9.77 14.08
CA GLU A 146 -44.71 11.12 14.51
C GLU A 146 -43.55 11.12 15.52
N VAL A 147 -43.52 10.16 16.45
CA VAL A 147 -42.44 9.99 17.43
C VAL A 147 -41.14 9.55 16.76
N MET A 148 -41.18 8.62 15.81
CA MET A 148 -39.97 8.17 15.09
C MET A 148 -39.38 9.29 14.24
N LEU A 149 -40.22 10.03 13.52
CA LEU A 149 -39.78 11.21 12.76
C LEU A 149 -39.17 12.30 13.66
N ASP A 150 -39.72 12.51 14.87
CA ASP A 150 -39.12 13.45 15.84
C ASP A 150 -37.79 12.95 16.40
N LEU A 151 -37.68 11.64 16.68
CA LEU A 151 -36.45 11.02 17.17
C LEU A 151 -35.34 11.11 16.14
N GLU A 152 -35.62 10.79 14.88
CA GLU A 152 -34.64 10.83 13.80
C GLU A 152 -34.17 12.25 13.46
N ALA A 153 -35.10 13.21 13.42
CA ALA A 153 -34.76 14.62 13.21
C ALA A 153 -33.88 15.16 14.35
N ASP A 154 -34.15 14.77 15.59
CA ASP A 154 -33.35 15.18 16.74
C ASP A 154 -31.98 14.50 16.77
N ARG A 155 -31.92 13.20 16.47
CA ARG A 155 -30.68 12.43 16.38
C ARG A 155 -29.74 12.94 15.28
N MET A 156 -30.28 13.48 14.18
CA MET A 156 -29.50 14.03 13.07
C MET A 156 -28.58 15.19 13.47
N VAL A 157 -29.01 16.05 14.40
CA VAL A 157 -28.27 17.28 14.73
C VAL A 157 -27.96 17.46 16.22
N ASN A 158 -28.58 16.69 17.12
CA ASN A 158 -28.44 16.85 18.57
C ASN A 158 -27.84 15.64 19.31
N ALA A 159 -27.23 14.68 18.60
CA ALA A 159 -26.50 13.56 19.23
C ALA A 159 -25.39 14.07 20.16
N ARG A 160 -25.27 13.46 21.35
CA ARG A 160 -24.30 13.91 22.37
C ARG A 160 -22.85 13.75 21.93
N VAL A 161 -22.53 12.63 21.28
CA VAL A 161 -21.17 12.21 20.85
C VAL A 161 -20.14 12.60 21.92
N SER A 162 -20.21 11.92 23.07
CA SER A 162 -19.40 12.24 24.25
C SER A 162 -18.29 11.23 24.50
N ALA A 163 -17.24 11.65 25.23
CA ALA A 163 -16.13 10.75 25.57
C ALA A 163 -16.58 9.62 26.51
N GLU A 164 -17.54 9.89 27.40
CA GLU A 164 -18.15 8.90 28.28
C GLU A 164 -18.93 7.84 27.47
N ASP A 165 -19.75 8.29 26.51
CA ASP A 165 -20.49 7.40 25.62
C ASP A 165 -19.52 6.52 24.79
N LEU A 166 -18.43 7.10 24.26
CA LEU A 166 -17.37 6.37 23.54
C LEU A 166 -16.66 5.34 24.42
N ALA A 167 -16.26 5.71 25.62
CA ALA A 167 -15.64 4.79 26.56
C ALA A 167 -16.56 3.60 26.88
N SER A 168 -17.87 3.85 27.00
CA SER A 168 -18.86 2.79 27.27
C SER A 168 -19.07 1.81 26.11
N GLU A 169 -18.84 2.22 24.86
CA GLU A 169 -18.99 1.37 23.65
C GLU A 169 -17.68 0.67 23.27
N MET A 170 -16.55 1.10 23.81
CA MET A 170 -15.23 0.61 23.40
C MET A 170 -15.12 -0.92 23.49
N THR A 171 -15.64 -1.53 24.56
CA THR A 171 -15.62 -2.99 24.72
C THR A 171 -16.44 -3.70 23.65
N VAL A 172 -17.60 -3.15 23.26
CA VAL A 172 -18.49 -3.75 22.25
C VAL A 172 -17.80 -3.73 20.89
N VAL A 173 -17.31 -2.56 20.47
CA VAL A 173 -16.68 -2.38 19.17
C VAL A 173 -15.36 -3.14 19.08
N ARG A 174 -14.59 -3.22 20.17
CA ARG A 174 -13.35 -4.02 20.19
C ARG A 174 -13.65 -5.52 20.07
N ASN A 175 -14.70 -6.01 20.71
CA ASN A 175 -15.12 -7.41 20.56
C ASN A 175 -15.57 -7.72 19.13
N GLU A 176 -16.29 -6.81 18.47
CA GLU A 176 -16.67 -6.94 17.06
C GLU A 176 -15.43 -6.97 16.14
N PHE A 177 -14.46 -6.10 16.39
CA PHE A 177 -13.19 -6.08 15.66
C PHE A 177 -12.41 -7.39 15.86
N GLU A 178 -12.27 -7.83 17.11
CA GLU A 178 -11.56 -9.07 17.46
C GLU A 178 -12.25 -10.32 16.91
N ALA A 179 -13.58 -10.34 16.83
CA ALA A 179 -14.32 -11.43 16.19
C ALA A 179 -13.98 -11.55 14.69
N GLY A 180 -13.81 -10.42 13.99
CA GLY A 180 -13.36 -10.39 12.60
C GLY A 180 -11.93 -10.93 12.42
N GLU A 181 -10.99 -10.51 13.29
CA GLU A 181 -9.59 -10.98 13.28
C GLU A 181 -9.44 -12.48 13.54
N ASN A 182 -10.45 -13.12 14.18
CA ASN A 182 -10.49 -14.55 14.43
C ASN A 182 -11.13 -15.38 13.30
N ASN A 183 -11.68 -14.74 12.25
CA ASN A 183 -12.27 -15.42 11.11
C ASN A 183 -11.29 -15.48 9.92
N PRO A 184 -10.85 -16.67 9.47
CA PRO A 184 -9.90 -16.80 8.36
C PRO A 184 -10.34 -16.16 7.04
N ALA A 185 -11.64 -16.24 6.69
CA ALA A 185 -12.15 -15.65 5.46
C ALA A 185 -12.21 -14.13 5.54
N THR A 186 -12.73 -13.58 6.64
CA THR A 186 -12.79 -12.13 6.87
C THR A 186 -11.39 -11.52 6.85
N LEU A 187 -10.45 -12.12 7.60
CA LEU A 187 -9.10 -11.62 7.69
C LEU A 187 -8.35 -11.73 6.36
N LEU A 188 -8.48 -12.84 5.63
CA LEU A 188 -7.86 -12.99 4.31
C LEU A 188 -8.40 -11.93 3.34
N ASN A 189 -9.71 -11.74 3.30
CA ASN A 189 -10.36 -10.74 2.46
C ASN A 189 -9.94 -9.31 2.82
N GLU A 190 -9.77 -8.99 4.12
CA GLU A 190 -9.21 -7.71 4.55
C GLU A 190 -7.81 -7.50 3.95
N ARG A 191 -6.91 -8.48 4.07
CA ARG A 191 -5.54 -8.33 3.56
C ARG A 191 -5.50 -8.27 2.03
N ILE A 192 -6.35 -9.04 1.34
CA ILE A 192 -6.51 -8.96 -0.13
C ILE A 192 -7.04 -7.57 -0.53
N SER A 193 -8.11 -7.08 0.10
CA SER A 193 -8.69 -5.77 -0.21
C SER A 193 -7.67 -4.64 0.01
N ALA A 194 -6.90 -4.70 1.09
CA ALA A 194 -5.88 -3.70 1.41
C ALA A 194 -4.67 -3.71 0.46
N ALA A 195 -4.38 -4.86 -0.18
CA ALA A 195 -3.35 -4.98 -1.20
C ALA A 195 -3.85 -4.64 -2.60
N ALA A 196 -5.15 -4.84 -2.86
CA ALA A 196 -5.79 -4.48 -4.12
C ALA A 196 -5.91 -2.95 -4.27
N TYR A 197 -6.40 -2.27 -3.24
CA TYR A 197 -6.52 -0.81 -3.23
C TYR A 197 -5.38 -0.17 -2.41
N MET A 198 -4.47 0.53 -3.10
CA MET A 198 -3.34 1.20 -2.48
C MET A 198 -3.73 2.57 -1.89
N TRP A 199 -4.63 3.28 -2.57
CA TRP A 199 -4.97 4.67 -2.26
C TRP A 199 -6.42 4.82 -1.81
N HIS A 200 -7.33 4.06 -2.43
CA HIS A 200 -8.75 4.22 -2.19
C HIS A 200 -9.24 3.49 -0.93
N ASN A 201 -10.20 4.09 -0.22
CA ASN A 201 -10.68 3.59 1.07
C ASN A 201 -11.50 2.29 0.98
N TYR A 202 -11.92 1.86 -0.21
CA TYR A 202 -12.55 0.54 -0.39
C TYR A 202 -11.62 -0.64 -0.08
N GLY A 203 -10.30 -0.41 0.01
CA GLY A 203 -9.33 -1.38 0.53
C GLY A 203 -9.33 -1.54 2.06
N ARG A 204 -10.08 -0.71 2.79
CA ARG A 204 -10.12 -0.72 4.26
C ARG A 204 -11.45 -1.30 4.72
N THR A 205 -11.43 -2.00 5.85
CA THR A 205 -12.66 -2.54 6.45
C THR A 205 -13.47 -1.40 7.06
N VAL A 206 -14.80 -1.53 7.04
CA VAL A 206 -15.72 -0.56 7.64
C VAL A 206 -15.47 -0.39 9.15
N ILE A 207 -15.09 -1.48 9.82
CA ILE A 207 -14.82 -1.46 11.27
C ILE A 207 -13.56 -0.65 11.63
N GLY A 208 -12.64 -0.44 10.67
CA GLY A 208 -11.43 0.34 10.86
C GLY A 208 -10.23 -0.46 11.36
N THR A 209 -9.25 0.25 11.93
CA THR A 209 -8.02 -0.33 12.49
C THR A 209 -7.95 -0.12 13.98
N ARG A 210 -7.49 -1.13 14.72
CA ARG A 210 -7.45 -1.12 16.19
C ARG A 210 -6.90 0.17 16.81
N SER A 211 -5.76 0.66 16.32
CA SER A 211 -5.14 1.89 16.85
C SER A 211 -6.03 3.11 16.71
N ASP A 212 -6.74 3.23 15.59
CA ASP A 212 -7.60 4.38 15.31
C ASP A 212 -8.87 4.28 16.18
N ILE A 213 -9.44 3.08 16.31
CA ILE A 213 -10.59 2.80 17.19
C ILE A 213 -10.24 3.15 18.64
N GLU A 214 -9.10 2.67 19.15
CA GLU A 214 -8.71 2.83 20.56
C GLU A 214 -8.27 4.27 20.91
N ASN A 215 -7.73 5.03 19.94
CA ASN A 215 -7.09 6.32 20.21
C ASN A 215 -7.79 7.53 19.55
N VAL A 216 -8.95 7.34 18.90
CA VAL A 216 -9.66 8.46 18.24
C VAL A 216 -10.05 9.54 19.26
N PRO A 217 -9.65 10.82 19.05
CA PRO A 217 -10.12 11.92 19.88
C PRO A 217 -11.61 12.18 19.65
N ILE A 218 -12.37 12.41 20.73
CA ILE A 218 -13.83 12.63 20.62
C ILE A 218 -14.18 13.87 19.76
N GLU A 219 -13.30 14.86 19.72
CA GLU A 219 -13.41 16.08 18.92
C GLU A 219 -13.42 15.77 17.43
N ARG A 220 -12.66 14.74 17.00
CA ARG A 220 -12.69 14.27 15.60
C ARG A 220 -14.02 13.60 15.29
N LEU A 221 -14.54 12.75 16.18
CA LEU A 221 -15.86 12.11 16.01
C LEU A 221 -16.99 13.14 15.93
N ARG A 222 -16.96 14.17 16.79
CA ARG A 222 -17.89 15.30 16.73
C ARG A 222 -17.79 16.08 15.43
N ALA A 223 -16.57 16.30 14.93
CA ALA A 223 -16.35 16.97 13.66
C ALA A 223 -16.87 16.13 12.49
N PHE A 224 -16.62 14.82 12.49
CA PHE A 224 -17.12 13.90 11.47
C PHE A 224 -18.66 13.86 11.45
N TYR A 225 -19.28 13.77 12.63
CA TYR A 225 -20.73 13.88 12.80
C TYR A 225 -21.27 15.18 12.19
N LYS A 226 -20.78 16.34 12.63
CA LYS A 226 -21.24 17.64 12.10
C LYS A 226 -21.03 17.80 10.60
N ARG A 227 -19.96 17.20 10.06
CA ARG A 227 -19.59 17.30 8.65
C ARG A 227 -20.58 16.57 7.75
N TYR A 228 -21.04 15.38 8.16
CA TYR A 228 -21.78 14.47 7.29
C TYR A 228 -23.23 14.19 7.70
N TYR A 229 -23.59 14.40 8.97
CA TYR A 229 -24.96 14.20 9.47
C TYR A 229 -25.77 15.49 9.33
N ARG A 230 -26.28 15.70 8.11
CA ARG A 230 -26.91 16.95 7.66
C ARG A 230 -28.03 16.65 6.66
N PRO A 231 -29.07 17.50 6.55
CA PRO A 231 -30.22 17.23 5.70
C PRO A 231 -29.86 17.08 4.22
N ASP A 232 -28.96 17.91 3.69
CA ASP A 232 -28.50 17.85 2.29
C ASP A 232 -27.46 16.75 2.00
N ASN A 233 -27.19 15.86 2.97
CA ASN A 233 -26.41 14.63 2.80
C ASN A 233 -27.18 13.38 3.28
N ALA A 234 -28.52 13.44 3.29
CA ALA A 234 -29.35 12.35 3.78
C ALA A 234 -30.57 12.09 2.89
N VAL A 235 -31.08 10.87 2.97
CA VAL A 235 -32.39 10.45 2.45
C VAL A 235 -33.23 9.85 3.56
N LEU A 236 -34.45 10.32 3.71
CA LEU A 236 -35.46 9.75 4.61
C LEU A 236 -36.41 8.87 3.79
N ILE A 237 -36.53 7.60 4.14
CA ILE A 237 -37.40 6.64 3.48
C ILE A 237 -38.49 6.22 4.47
N VAL A 238 -39.76 6.39 4.10
CA VAL A 238 -40.90 5.94 4.91
C VAL A 238 -41.77 5.01 4.08
N ALA A 239 -41.97 3.79 4.55
CA ALA A 239 -42.64 2.73 3.82
C ALA A 239 -43.66 1.98 4.68
N GLY A 240 -44.75 1.49 4.07
CA GLY A 240 -45.79 0.72 4.77
C GLY A 240 -47.12 1.48 4.89
N ARG A 241 -47.92 1.16 5.91
CA ARG A 241 -49.30 1.67 6.00
C ARG A 241 -49.39 3.01 6.73
N PHE A 242 -49.39 4.12 5.98
CA PHE A 242 -49.53 5.49 6.51
C PHE A 242 -50.25 6.42 5.52
N ASP A 243 -50.71 7.58 6.01
CA ASP A 243 -51.23 8.67 5.16
C ASP A 243 -50.07 9.54 4.65
N GLU A 244 -49.84 9.53 3.34
CA GLU A 244 -48.70 10.20 2.71
C GLU A 244 -48.70 11.72 2.95
N ALA A 245 -49.86 12.37 2.80
CA ALA A 245 -49.96 13.82 2.93
C ALA A 245 -49.69 14.30 4.36
N ARG A 246 -50.15 13.54 5.37
CA ARG A 246 -49.88 13.84 6.78
C ARG A 246 -48.44 13.52 7.16
N ALA A 247 -47.88 12.39 6.71
CA ALA A 247 -46.47 12.10 6.91
C ALA A 247 -45.58 13.21 6.32
N LEU A 248 -45.87 13.66 5.09
CA LEU A 248 -45.11 14.72 4.44
C LEU A 248 -45.19 16.06 5.20
N ARG A 249 -46.37 16.43 5.72
CA ARG A 249 -46.51 17.61 6.60
C ARG A 249 -45.67 17.48 7.87
N LYS A 250 -45.74 16.33 8.56
CA LYS A 250 -44.94 16.07 9.75
C LYS A 250 -43.44 16.16 9.45
N ILE A 251 -42.99 15.57 8.34
CA ILE A 251 -41.59 15.62 7.89
C ILE A 251 -41.14 17.07 7.63
N ALA A 252 -41.96 17.87 6.96
CA ALA A 252 -41.67 19.28 6.74
C ALA A 252 -41.59 20.07 8.06
N ASP A 253 -42.48 19.77 9.02
CA ASP A 253 -42.49 20.42 10.34
C ASP A 253 -41.32 19.99 11.25
N THR A 254 -40.76 18.79 11.06
CA THR A 254 -39.64 18.28 11.85
C THR A 254 -38.31 18.53 11.15
N PHE A 255 -38.04 17.79 10.08
CA PHE A 255 -36.79 17.86 9.34
C PHE A 255 -36.63 19.17 8.60
N GLY A 256 -37.72 19.77 8.09
CA GLY A 256 -37.65 21.05 7.37
C GLY A 256 -37.17 22.23 8.21
N ARG A 257 -37.22 22.12 9.55
CA ARG A 257 -36.67 23.13 10.48
C ARG A 257 -35.16 23.00 10.69
N ILE A 258 -34.57 21.87 10.31
CA ILE A 258 -33.12 21.66 10.41
C ILE A 258 -32.45 22.56 9.37
N PRO A 259 -31.54 23.47 9.77
CA PRO A 259 -30.89 24.37 8.83
C PRO A 259 -29.99 23.59 7.88
N ARG A 260 -29.99 24.00 6.60
CA ARG A 260 -29.00 23.55 5.63
C ARG A 260 -27.64 24.19 5.97
N PRO A 261 -26.57 23.42 6.18
CA PRO A 261 -25.25 24.01 6.38
C PRO A 261 -24.80 24.77 5.12
N LYS A 262 -24.04 25.85 5.30
CA LYS A 262 -23.63 26.74 4.19
C LYS A 262 -22.54 26.10 3.34
N GLU A 263 -21.66 25.35 3.98
CA GLU A 263 -20.56 24.65 3.34
C GLU A 263 -21.11 23.48 2.51
N PRO A 264 -20.62 23.24 1.28
CA PRO A 264 -21.03 22.06 0.52
C PRO A 264 -20.61 20.77 1.23
N VAL A 265 -21.30 19.67 0.92
CA VAL A 265 -20.87 18.34 1.38
C VAL A 265 -19.51 18.03 0.77
N PRO A 266 -18.47 17.69 1.57
CA PRO A 266 -17.16 17.34 1.03
C PRO A 266 -17.24 16.19 0.03
N GLN A 267 -16.53 16.32 -1.08
CA GLN A 267 -16.42 15.28 -2.11
C GLN A 267 -15.03 14.63 -2.02
N THR A 268 -14.96 13.33 -2.28
CA THR A 268 -13.69 12.61 -2.48
C THR A 268 -13.21 12.80 -3.92
N TYR A 269 -11.90 12.75 -4.12
CA TYR A 269 -11.26 12.89 -5.44
C TYR A 269 -10.12 11.88 -5.67
N THR A 270 -9.84 11.04 -4.68
CA THR A 270 -8.83 9.98 -4.81
C THR A 270 -9.42 8.85 -5.62
N GLU A 271 -8.80 8.52 -6.76
CA GLU A 271 -9.16 7.36 -7.57
C GLU A 271 -8.12 6.25 -7.37
N GLU A 272 -8.55 4.99 -7.41
CA GLU A 272 -7.61 3.86 -7.45
C GLU A 272 -7.07 3.72 -8.88
N PRO A 273 -5.75 3.77 -9.10
CA PRO A 273 -5.19 3.57 -10.43
C PRO A 273 -5.40 2.12 -10.90
N PRO A 274 -5.41 1.87 -12.22
CA PRO A 274 -5.37 0.51 -12.74
C PRO A 274 -4.20 -0.26 -12.13
N GLN A 275 -4.47 -1.50 -11.72
CA GLN A 275 -3.42 -2.39 -11.25
C GLN A 275 -2.46 -2.75 -12.41
N ASP A 276 -1.16 -2.76 -12.12
CA ASP A 276 -0.06 -2.90 -13.08
C ASP A 276 0.42 -4.35 -13.26
N GLY A 277 -0.13 -5.28 -12.49
CA GLY A 277 0.27 -6.68 -12.48
C GLY A 277 -0.36 -7.43 -11.32
N GLU A 278 -0.22 -8.75 -11.29
CA GLU A 278 -0.71 -9.55 -10.16
C GLU A 278 -0.07 -9.12 -8.83
N ARG A 279 -0.87 -9.17 -7.75
CA ARG A 279 -0.41 -9.05 -6.37
C ARG A 279 -0.77 -10.31 -5.59
N GLU A 280 0.13 -10.77 -4.72
CA GLU A 280 -0.10 -11.94 -3.86
C GLU A 280 0.00 -11.55 -2.37
N VAL A 281 -0.96 -12.07 -1.58
CA VAL A 281 -0.99 -11.93 -0.13
C VAL A 281 -0.89 -13.32 0.51
N ILE A 282 0.15 -13.56 1.29
CA ILE A 282 0.28 -14.79 2.08
C ILE A 282 0.05 -14.47 3.55
N LEU A 283 -0.94 -15.11 4.16
CA LEU A 283 -1.31 -14.94 5.55
C LEU A 283 -1.12 -16.23 6.33
N LYS A 284 -0.35 -16.17 7.42
CA LYS A 284 -0.19 -17.26 8.39
C LYS A 284 -0.77 -16.86 9.74
N ARG A 285 -1.79 -17.58 10.19
CA ARG A 285 -2.54 -17.31 11.44
C ARG A 285 -3.05 -18.60 12.07
N VAL A 286 -3.47 -18.52 13.33
CA VAL A 286 -4.17 -19.63 13.98
C VAL A 286 -5.49 -19.91 13.25
N GLY A 287 -5.80 -21.19 13.06
CA GLY A 287 -7.02 -21.65 12.41
C GLY A 287 -6.96 -23.13 12.06
N ASP A 288 -8.09 -23.69 11.64
CA ASP A 288 -8.23 -25.12 11.30
C ASP A 288 -8.56 -25.38 9.83
N VAL A 289 -8.69 -24.31 9.04
CA VAL A 289 -9.00 -24.37 7.61
C VAL A 289 -8.02 -23.52 6.80
N GLN A 290 -7.77 -23.94 5.57
CA GLN A 290 -7.07 -23.16 4.57
C GLN A 290 -8.09 -22.33 3.78
N MET A 291 -7.70 -21.16 3.31
CA MET A 291 -8.54 -20.31 2.45
C MET A 291 -7.72 -19.79 1.27
N VAL A 292 -8.35 -19.75 0.10
CA VAL A 292 -7.85 -19.01 -1.06
C VAL A 292 -8.91 -18.00 -1.49
N GLY A 293 -8.46 -16.81 -1.90
CA GLY A 293 -9.32 -15.78 -2.47
C GLY A 293 -8.65 -15.06 -3.63
N ALA A 294 -9.45 -14.56 -4.56
CA ALA A 294 -9.01 -13.70 -5.64
C ALA A 294 -9.97 -12.51 -5.77
N LEU A 295 -9.41 -11.30 -5.86
CA LEU A 295 -10.14 -10.06 -6.01
C LEU A 295 -9.72 -9.36 -7.30
N TYR A 296 -10.70 -8.79 -8.01
CA TYR A 296 -10.51 -7.98 -9.21
C TYR A 296 -11.27 -6.66 -9.09
N HIS A 297 -10.70 -5.56 -9.55
CA HIS A 297 -11.43 -4.29 -9.65
C HIS A 297 -12.48 -4.37 -10.76
N ILE A 298 -13.67 -3.82 -10.51
CA ILE A 298 -14.79 -3.76 -11.45
C ILE A 298 -15.34 -2.33 -11.52
N PRO A 299 -16.11 -1.98 -12.56
CA PRO A 299 -16.71 -0.67 -12.67
C PRO A 299 -17.64 -0.31 -11.49
N PRO A 300 -17.90 1.00 -11.29
CA PRO A 300 -18.89 1.46 -10.31
C PRO A 300 -20.28 0.85 -10.55
N GLY A 301 -21.10 0.77 -9.51
CA GLY A 301 -22.44 0.16 -9.57
C GLY A 301 -23.41 0.85 -10.53
N SER A 302 -23.17 2.11 -10.85
CA SER A 302 -23.94 2.91 -11.81
C SER A 302 -23.48 2.74 -13.27
N HIS A 303 -22.37 2.05 -13.50
CA HIS A 303 -21.82 1.83 -14.84
C HIS A 303 -22.58 0.69 -15.57
N PRO A 304 -22.87 0.81 -16.89
CA PRO A 304 -23.55 -0.23 -17.68
C PRO A 304 -22.96 -1.64 -17.56
N ASP A 305 -21.63 -1.73 -17.42
CA ASP A 305 -20.92 -3.01 -17.31
C ASP A 305 -21.08 -3.71 -15.95
N TYR A 306 -21.60 -3.02 -14.92
CA TYR A 306 -21.84 -3.66 -13.63
C TYR A 306 -22.88 -4.78 -13.73
N VAL A 307 -23.96 -4.61 -14.52
CA VAL A 307 -25.04 -5.61 -14.62
C VAL A 307 -24.56 -6.93 -15.24
N PRO A 308 -23.81 -6.94 -16.37
CA PRO A 308 -23.18 -8.16 -16.86
C PRO A 308 -22.15 -8.77 -15.90
N VAL A 309 -21.41 -7.96 -15.12
CA VAL A 309 -20.48 -8.46 -14.08
C VAL A 309 -21.24 -9.18 -12.97
N ASP A 310 -22.43 -8.71 -12.61
CA ASP A 310 -23.27 -9.35 -11.61
C ASP A 310 -23.79 -10.71 -12.09
N VAL A 311 -24.27 -10.79 -13.33
CA VAL A 311 -24.63 -12.06 -13.99
C VAL A 311 -23.44 -13.01 -14.08
N LEU A 312 -22.24 -12.51 -14.42
CA LEU A 312 -21.00 -13.29 -14.45
C LEU A 312 -20.65 -13.85 -13.06
N THR A 313 -20.81 -13.03 -12.02
CA THR A 313 -20.52 -13.43 -10.64
C THR A 313 -21.43 -14.57 -10.23
N GLU A 314 -22.75 -14.41 -10.43
CA GLU A 314 -23.75 -15.43 -10.11
C GLU A 314 -23.50 -16.72 -10.89
N LEU A 315 -23.22 -16.64 -12.20
CA LEU A 315 -22.87 -17.78 -13.04
C LEU A 315 -21.71 -18.60 -12.49
N LEU A 316 -20.68 -17.94 -11.96
CA LEU A 316 -19.49 -18.60 -11.41
C LEU A 316 -19.78 -19.29 -10.07
N VAL A 317 -20.57 -18.66 -9.20
CA VAL A 317 -20.73 -19.07 -7.78
C VAL A 317 -21.99 -19.88 -7.49
N ASP A 318 -22.96 -19.91 -8.42
CA ASP A 318 -24.24 -20.60 -8.23
C ASP A 318 -24.05 -22.05 -7.79
N ARG A 319 -24.99 -22.57 -7.00
CA ARG A 319 -24.93 -23.94 -6.48
C ARG A 319 -26.21 -24.69 -6.85
N PRO A 320 -26.10 -25.94 -7.34
CA PRO A 320 -24.86 -26.69 -7.65
C PRO A 320 -24.27 -26.36 -9.03
N SER A 321 -24.90 -25.49 -9.82
CA SER A 321 -24.65 -25.42 -11.27
C SER A 321 -23.43 -24.59 -11.68
N GLY A 322 -22.93 -23.72 -10.80
CA GLY A 322 -21.87 -22.76 -11.10
C GLY A 322 -20.51 -23.40 -11.29
N ARG A 323 -19.68 -22.75 -12.11
CA ARG A 323 -18.38 -23.32 -12.53
C ARG A 323 -17.44 -23.57 -11.35
N LEU A 324 -17.43 -22.68 -10.35
CA LEU A 324 -16.56 -22.86 -9.17
C LEU A 324 -16.99 -24.05 -8.32
N HIS A 325 -18.30 -24.29 -8.17
CA HIS A 325 -18.79 -25.44 -7.42
C HIS A 325 -18.35 -26.77 -8.06
N LYS A 326 -18.58 -26.91 -9.37
CA LYS A 326 -18.18 -28.09 -10.14
C LYS A 326 -16.67 -28.33 -10.11
N ALA A 327 -15.88 -27.27 -10.33
CA ALA A 327 -14.44 -27.42 -10.46
C ALA A 327 -13.71 -27.63 -9.12
N LEU A 328 -14.21 -27.09 -8.01
CA LEU A 328 -13.53 -27.17 -6.71
C LEU A 328 -14.23 -28.09 -5.69
N VAL A 329 -15.55 -28.04 -5.59
CA VAL A 329 -16.29 -28.79 -4.56
C VAL A 329 -16.54 -30.23 -4.99
N GLU A 330 -17.08 -30.45 -6.20
CA GLU A 330 -17.36 -31.80 -6.71
C GLU A 330 -16.08 -32.63 -6.93
N THR A 331 -14.95 -31.96 -7.20
CA THR A 331 -13.62 -32.59 -7.33
C THR A 331 -12.90 -32.81 -5.99
N GLY A 332 -13.47 -32.32 -4.88
CA GLY A 332 -12.92 -32.48 -3.53
C GLY A 332 -11.74 -31.55 -3.19
N LEU A 333 -11.41 -30.57 -4.03
CA LEU A 333 -10.36 -29.57 -3.79
C LEU A 333 -10.75 -28.54 -2.72
N ALA A 334 -12.04 -28.23 -2.59
CA ALA A 334 -12.59 -27.31 -1.61
C ALA A 334 -13.82 -27.91 -0.92
N THR A 335 -14.12 -27.45 0.30
CA THR A 335 -15.35 -27.80 1.02
C THR A 335 -16.51 -26.92 0.61
N PHE A 336 -16.23 -25.65 0.30
CA PHE A 336 -17.20 -24.73 -0.30
C PHE A 336 -16.48 -23.62 -1.08
N THR A 337 -17.20 -23.05 -2.04
CA THR A 337 -16.80 -21.87 -2.81
C THR A 337 -17.82 -20.75 -2.61
N TYR A 338 -17.38 -19.51 -2.72
CA TYR A 338 -18.24 -18.34 -2.60
C TYR A 338 -17.70 -17.22 -3.46
N GLY A 339 -18.54 -16.24 -3.75
CA GLY A 339 -18.11 -15.00 -4.37
C GLY A 339 -19.23 -13.99 -4.37
N TYR A 340 -18.83 -12.73 -4.51
CA TYR A 340 -19.73 -11.59 -4.50
C TYR A 340 -19.01 -10.43 -5.18
N ASN A 341 -19.79 -9.52 -5.75
CA ASN A 341 -19.30 -8.22 -6.18
C ASN A 341 -19.79 -7.14 -5.22
N ARG A 342 -19.12 -6.00 -5.21
CA ARG A 342 -19.49 -4.83 -4.42
C ARG A 342 -20.05 -3.77 -5.35
N GLN A 343 -21.37 -3.56 -5.29
CA GLN A 343 -22.02 -2.43 -5.93
C GLN A 343 -21.69 -1.15 -5.14
N LEU A 344 -20.69 -0.41 -5.60
CA LEU A 344 -20.21 0.78 -4.88
C LEU A 344 -20.41 2.05 -5.71
N ARG A 345 -20.33 3.21 -5.04
CA ARG A 345 -20.43 4.54 -5.67
C ARG A 345 -19.36 4.72 -6.75
N GLU A 346 -18.15 4.31 -6.41
CA GLU A 346 -16.96 4.40 -7.26
C GLU A 346 -16.52 2.99 -7.67
N ALA A 347 -15.36 2.85 -8.35
CA ALA A 347 -14.90 1.56 -8.87
C ALA A 347 -14.83 0.52 -7.74
N GLY A 348 -15.61 -0.56 -7.88
CA GLY A 348 -15.77 -1.59 -6.87
C GLY A 348 -14.87 -2.79 -7.10
N SER A 349 -15.19 -3.91 -6.45
CA SER A 349 -14.48 -5.16 -6.66
C SER A 349 -15.41 -6.36 -6.74
N VAL A 350 -14.94 -7.41 -7.40
CA VAL A 350 -15.49 -8.76 -7.32
C VAL A 350 -14.50 -9.67 -6.60
N TYR A 351 -15.00 -10.52 -5.71
CA TYR A 351 -14.24 -11.45 -4.90
C TYR A 351 -14.74 -12.86 -5.12
N PHE A 352 -13.82 -13.81 -5.30
CA PHE A 352 -14.09 -15.24 -5.33
C PHE A 352 -13.20 -15.94 -4.31
N GLY A 353 -13.75 -16.90 -3.56
CA GLY A 353 -13.00 -17.62 -2.56
C GLY A 353 -13.41 -19.08 -2.41
N ALA A 354 -12.52 -19.85 -1.81
CA ALA A 354 -12.75 -21.26 -1.50
C ALA A 354 -12.14 -21.61 -0.15
N SER A 355 -12.84 -22.45 0.61
CA SER A 355 -12.30 -23.08 1.82
C SER A 355 -11.76 -24.45 1.50
N VAL A 356 -10.55 -24.73 1.97
CA VAL A 356 -9.81 -25.95 1.71
C VAL A 356 -9.53 -26.61 3.05
N ARG A 357 -9.71 -27.94 3.12
CA ARG A 357 -9.38 -28.70 4.33
C ARG A 357 -7.89 -28.57 4.64
N LYS A 358 -7.50 -28.70 5.90
CA LYS A 358 -6.11 -28.48 6.35
C LYS A 358 -5.10 -29.42 5.66
N GLU A 359 -5.54 -30.63 5.33
CA GLU A 359 -4.79 -31.66 4.61
C GLU A 359 -4.85 -31.54 3.07
N GLY A 360 -5.71 -30.66 2.55
CA GLY A 360 -5.84 -30.41 1.11
C GLY A 360 -4.71 -29.57 0.54
N SER A 361 -4.53 -29.61 -0.78
CA SER A 361 -3.56 -28.78 -1.49
C SER A 361 -4.12 -27.39 -1.79
N LEU A 362 -3.68 -26.38 -1.04
CA LEU A 362 -4.13 -24.99 -1.25
C LEU A 362 -3.68 -24.43 -2.61
N SER A 363 -2.49 -24.81 -3.10
CA SER A 363 -2.03 -24.40 -4.44
C SER A 363 -2.89 -25.01 -5.54
N ALA A 364 -3.28 -26.27 -5.43
CA ALA A 364 -4.18 -26.90 -6.41
C ALA A 364 -5.57 -26.23 -6.42
N ALA A 365 -6.11 -25.90 -5.25
CA ALA A 365 -7.36 -25.15 -5.14
C ALA A 365 -7.25 -23.73 -5.72
N ARG A 366 -6.13 -23.03 -5.45
CA ARG A 366 -5.83 -21.72 -6.05
C ARG A 366 -5.81 -21.80 -7.57
N ASP A 367 -5.03 -22.72 -8.13
CA ASP A 367 -4.85 -22.83 -9.57
C ASP A 367 -6.16 -23.24 -10.26
N ALA A 368 -6.98 -24.08 -9.62
CA ALA A 368 -8.32 -24.42 -10.11
C ALA A 368 -9.27 -23.21 -10.06
N LEU A 369 -9.28 -22.44 -8.96
CA LEU A 369 -10.08 -21.23 -8.82
C LEU A 369 -9.72 -20.21 -9.91
N LEU A 370 -8.44 -19.91 -10.08
CA LEU A 370 -7.97 -18.93 -11.07
C LEU A 370 -8.26 -19.37 -12.50
N ARG A 371 -8.05 -20.66 -12.81
CA ARG A 371 -8.38 -21.21 -14.14
C ARG A 371 -9.85 -21.06 -14.48
N VAL A 372 -10.75 -21.24 -13.52
CA VAL A 372 -12.20 -21.08 -13.74
C VAL A 372 -12.58 -19.61 -13.89
N VAL A 373 -12.02 -18.73 -13.05
CA VAL A 373 -12.34 -17.29 -13.04
C VAL A 373 -11.77 -16.57 -14.26
N GLU A 374 -10.63 -17.01 -14.81
CA GLU A 374 -9.96 -16.31 -15.91
C GLU A 374 -10.03 -17.07 -17.26
N GLY A 375 -10.48 -18.33 -17.24
CA GLY A 375 -10.46 -19.24 -18.40
C GLY A 375 -11.50 -18.97 -19.50
N PHE A 376 -12.08 -17.77 -19.56
CA PHE A 376 -13.17 -17.45 -20.48
C PHE A 376 -12.74 -17.33 -21.96
N ALA A 377 -11.44 -17.20 -22.24
CA ALA A 377 -10.93 -17.26 -23.62
C ALA A 377 -10.98 -18.69 -24.19
N GLU A 378 -10.70 -19.69 -23.35
CA GLU A 378 -10.69 -21.10 -23.73
C GLU A 378 -12.07 -21.75 -23.57
N GLN A 379 -12.81 -21.36 -22.53
CA GLN A 379 -14.15 -21.84 -22.22
C GLN A 379 -15.12 -20.66 -22.14
N PRO A 380 -15.60 -20.17 -23.30
CA PRO A 380 -16.57 -19.06 -23.34
C PRO A 380 -17.83 -19.34 -22.50
N VAL A 381 -18.52 -18.28 -22.09
CA VAL A 381 -19.85 -18.43 -21.49
C VAL A 381 -20.84 -19.01 -22.48
N THR A 382 -21.76 -19.83 -21.98
CA THR A 382 -22.86 -20.40 -22.77
C THR A 382 -24.17 -19.64 -22.52
N ASP A 383 -25.11 -19.70 -23.47
CA ASP A 383 -26.43 -19.07 -23.29
C ASP A 383 -27.15 -19.63 -22.06
N GLU A 384 -27.11 -20.95 -21.84
CA GLU A 384 -27.80 -21.59 -20.71
C GLU A 384 -27.27 -21.11 -19.35
N GLU A 385 -25.96 -20.93 -19.22
CA GLU A 385 -25.35 -20.42 -17.99
C GLU A 385 -25.78 -18.97 -17.71
N VAL A 386 -25.81 -18.12 -18.74
CA VAL A 386 -26.21 -16.72 -18.64
C VAL A 386 -27.70 -16.60 -18.35
N GLU A 387 -28.55 -17.35 -19.04
CA GLU A 387 -29.99 -17.41 -18.79
C GLU A 387 -30.30 -17.82 -17.34
N ARG A 388 -29.64 -18.86 -16.84
CA ARG A 388 -29.85 -19.33 -15.46
C ARG A 388 -29.49 -18.26 -14.42
N ALA A 389 -28.30 -17.66 -14.56
CA ALA A 389 -27.84 -16.61 -13.65
C ALA A 389 -28.74 -15.37 -13.72
N ARG A 390 -29.11 -14.94 -14.93
CA ARG A 390 -30.01 -13.81 -15.15
C ARG A 390 -31.40 -14.06 -14.54
N LEU A 391 -32.00 -15.22 -14.78
CA LEU A 391 -33.32 -15.57 -14.22
C LEU A 391 -33.31 -15.57 -12.69
N LYS A 392 -32.22 -16.06 -12.08
CA LYS A 392 -32.08 -16.06 -10.62
C LYS A 392 -32.05 -14.63 -10.07
N LEU A 393 -31.20 -13.76 -10.62
CA LEU A 393 -31.13 -12.36 -10.24
C LEU A 393 -32.46 -11.62 -10.50
N GLN A 394 -33.15 -11.94 -11.60
CA GLN A 394 -34.47 -11.36 -11.90
C GLN A 394 -35.50 -11.76 -10.84
N ASN A 395 -35.56 -13.04 -10.47
CA ASN A 395 -36.44 -13.53 -9.40
C ASN A 395 -36.11 -12.84 -8.07
N ASP A 396 -34.83 -12.63 -7.76
CA ASP A 396 -34.42 -11.93 -6.53
C ASP A 396 -34.92 -10.48 -6.52
N VAL A 397 -34.83 -9.77 -7.64
CA VAL A 397 -35.39 -8.41 -7.78
C VAL A 397 -36.91 -8.42 -7.67
N GLU A 398 -37.61 -9.34 -8.34
CA GLU A 398 -39.06 -9.45 -8.25
C GLU A 398 -39.52 -9.71 -6.81
N MET A 399 -38.87 -10.66 -6.13
CA MET A 399 -39.15 -10.94 -4.72
C MET A 399 -38.84 -9.75 -3.81
N LEU A 400 -37.77 -8.99 -4.08
CA LEU A 400 -37.47 -7.76 -3.37
C LEU A 400 -38.60 -6.73 -3.53
N LEU A 401 -39.09 -6.52 -4.75
CA LEU A 401 -40.15 -5.54 -5.04
C LEU A 401 -41.49 -5.89 -4.37
N THR A 402 -41.75 -7.16 -4.05
CA THR A 402 -42.94 -7.59 -3.28
C THR A 402 -42.81 -7.35 -1.77
N ASN A 403 -41.62 -7.01 -1.27
CA ASN A 403 -41.35 -6.84 0.16
C ASN A 403 -41.05 -5.38 0.50
N THR A 404 -42.08 -4.64 0.89
CA THR A 404 -42.04 -3.20 1.22
C THR A 404 -40.94 -2.84 2.23
N ARG A 405 -40.75 -3.65 3.29
CA ARG A 405 -39.69 -3.41 4.29
C ARG A 405 -38.30 -3.58 3.68
N LYS A 406 -38.03 -4.69 2.99
CA LYS A 406 -36.72 -4.94 2.37
C LYS A 406 -36.42 -3.91 1.28
N LEU A 407 -37.40 -3.58 0.45
CA LEU A 407 -37.26 -2.55 -0.58
C LEU A 407 -36.87 -1.21 0.03
N ALA A 408 -37.51 -0.78 1.13
CA ALA A 408 -37.16 0.46 1.82
C ALA A 408 -35.71 0.52 2.30
N LEU A 409 -35.13 -0.62 2.70
CA LEU A 409 -33.72 -0.72 3.09
C LEU A 409 -32.79 -0.79 1.87
N THR A 410 -33.15 -1.53 0.82
CA THR A 410 -32.34 -1.65 -0.40
C THR A 410 -32.25 -0.33 -1.16
N LEU A 411 -33.28 0.53 -1.11
CA LEU A 411 -33.23 1.87 -1.69
C LEU A 411 -32.10 2.73 -1.11
N SER A 412 -31.69 2.49 0.15
CA SER A 412 -30.51 3.15 0.74
C SER A 412 -29.23 2.82 0.00
N GLU A 413 -29.06 1.57 -0.46
CA GLU A 413 -27.87 1.15 -1.21
C GLU A 413 -27.80 1.85 -2.57
N PHE A 414 -28.92 1.87 -3.30
CA PHE A 414 -28.97 2.52 -4.62
C PHE A 414 -28.84 4.05 -4.54
N GLU A 415 -29.40 4.67 -3.50
CA GLU A 415 -29.19 6.10 -3.26
C GLU A 415 -27.72 6.40 -2.90
N ALA A 416 -27.07 5.56 -2.09
CA ALA A 416 -25.66 5.73 -1.73
C ALA A 416 -24.75 5.75 -2.96
N ILE A 417 -25.00 4.87 -3.93
CA ILE A 417 -24.20 4.81 -5.16
C ILE A 417 -24.58 5.87 -6.21
N GLY A 418 -25.68 6.60 -6.03
CA GLY A 418 -26.01 7.72 -6.92
C GLY A 418 -27.45 8.20 -6.83
N ASP A 419 -28.41 7.29 -6.98
CA ASP A 419 -29.84 7.60 -7.10
C ASP A 419 -30.67 6.33 -6.90
N TRP A 420 -31.69 6.38 -6.05
CA TRP A 420 -32.58 5.24 -5.77
C TRP A 420 -33.22 4.60 -7.02
N ARG A 421 -33.40 5.36 -8.12
CA ARG A 421 -33.97 4.85 -9.38
C ARG A 421 -33.04 3.86 -10.09
N LEU A 422 -31.76 3.82 -9.71
CA LEU A 422 -30.80 2.85 -10.25
C LEU A 422 -31.23 1.40 -10.02
N LEU A 423 -32.05 1.11 -9.00
CA LEU A 423 -32.66 -0.21 -8.81
C LEU A 423 -33.49 -0.65 -10.02
N PHE A 424 -34.37 0.23 -10.50
CA PHE A 424 -35.25 -0.06 -11.63
C PHE A 424 -34.49 -0.07 -12.94
N TRP A 425 -33.49 0.80 -13.07
CA TRP A 425 -32.57 0.77 -14.21
C TRP A 425 -31.79 -0.55 -14.25
N TYR A 426 -31.28 -1.03 -13.11
CA TYR A 426 -30.61 -2.33 -12.99
C TYR A 426 -31.54 -3.47 -13.40
N ARG A 427 -32.78 -3.51 -12.88
CA ARG A 427 -33.80 -4.51 -13.24
C ARG A 427 -34.03 -4.58 -14.75
N ASP A 428 -34.24 -3.42 -15.39
CA ASP A 428 -34.56 -3.34 -16.81
C ASP A 428 -33.37 -3.67 -17.70
N ARG A 429 -32.15 -3.39 -17.22
CA ARG A 429 -30.88 -3.77 -17.88
C ARG A 429 -30.62 -5.27 -17.74
N LEU A 430 -30.86 -5.83 -16.56
CA LEU A 430 -30.65 -7.24 -16.25
C LEU A 430 -31.40 -8.12 -17.26
N ALA A 431 -32.66 -7.79 -17.56
CA ALA A 431 -33.47 -8.49 -18.56
C ALA A 431 -32.91 -8.48 -19.99
N LYS A 432 -31.97 -7.58 -20.29
CA LYS A 432 -31.37 -7.38 -21.62
C LYS A 432 -29.93 -7.86 -21.71
N VAL A 433 -29.35 -8.36 -20.62
CA VAL A 433 -27.96 -8.86 -20.62
C VAL A 433 -27.84 -10.04 -21.58
N THR A 434 -26.91 -9.94 -22.52
CA THR A 434 -26.62 -10.99 -23.49
C THR A 434 -25.42 -11.82 -23.09
N ARG A 435 -25.24 -12.99 -23.71
CA ARG A 435 -24.04 -13.81 -23.55
C ARG A 435 -22.78 -13.05 -23.94
N GLU A 436 -22.85 -12.25 -25.00
CA GLU A 436 -21.75 -11.43 -25.50
C GLU A 436 -21.34 -10.36 -24.48
N ASP A 437 -22.30 -9.76 -23.76
CA ASP A 437 -22.02 -8.80 -22.70
C ASP A 437 -21.22 -9.45 -21.55
N VAL A 438 -21.68 -10.61 -21.09
CA VAL A 438 -21.05 -11.37 -20.01
C VAL A 438 -19.65 -11.83 -20.41
N GLN A 439 -19.50 -12.36 -21.63
CA GLN A 439 -18.20 -12.76 -22.18
C GLN A 439 -17.22 -11.58 -22.23
N ARG A 440 -17.70 -10.42 -22.69
CA ARG A 440 -16.89 -9.20 -22.82
C ARG A 440 -16.38 -8.73 -21.46
N VAL A 441 -17.24 -8.62 -20.44
CA VAL A 441 -16.82 -8.15 -19.13
C VAL A 441 -15.90 -9.15 -18.42
N ALA A 442 -16.11 -10.45 -18.62
CA ALA A 442 -15.22 -11.48 -18.11
C ALA A 442 -13.80 -11.30 -18.69
N LEU A 443 -13.69 -11.16 -20.02
CA LEU A 443 -12.43 -10.91 -20.69
C LEU A 443 -11.84 -9.52 -20.41
N ALA A 444 -12.64 -8.55 -19.99
CA ALA A 444 -12.17 -7.20 -19.68
C ALA A 444 -11.56 -7.11 -18.27
N TYR A 445 -12.25 -7.65 -17.26
CA TYR A 445 -11.92 -7.40 -15.85
C TYR A 445 -11.24 -8.57 -15.14
N LEU A 446 -11.53 -9.83 -15.52
CA LEU A 446 -10.96 -11.03 -14.88
C LEU A 446 -9.63 -11.40 -15.53
N ARG A 447 -8.60 -10.57 -15.29
CA ARG A 447 -7.25 -10.72 -15.85
C ARG A 447 -6.20 -10.78 -14.74
N PRO A 448 -5.08 -11.48 -14.96
CA PRO A 448 -3.95 -11.48 -14.03
C PRO A 448 -3.44 -10.07 -13.69
N ALA A 449 -3.44 -9.14 -14.65
CA ALA A 449 -3.02 -7.76 -14.43
C ALA A 449 -3.91 -6.99 -13.42
N ASN A 450 -5.16 -7.44 -13.22
CA ASN A 450 -6.13 -6.85 -12.30
C ASN A 450 -6.36 -7.73 -11.05
N ARG A 451 -5.53 -8.75 -10.84
CA ARG A 451 -5.74 -9.76 -9.80
C ARG A 451 -4.96 -9.48 -8.53
N THR A 452 -5.65 -9.47 -7.39
CA THR A 452 -4.99 -9.69 -6.09
C THR A 452 -5.43 -11.05 -5.54
N VAL A 453 -4.50 -11.99 -5.45
CA VAL A 453 -4.74 -13.33 -4.90
C VAL A 453 -4.25 -13.40 -3.45
N GLY A 454 -4.95 -14.13 -2.59
CA GLY A 454 -4.51 -14.36 -1.23
C GLY A 454 -4.65 -15.79 -0.78
N LEU A 455 -3.71 -16.21 0.06
CA LEU A 455 -3.58 -17.56 0.61
C LEU A 455 -3.51 -17.49 2.13
N PHE A 456 -4.43 -18.17 2.80
CA PHE A 456 -4.42 -18.34 4.25
C PHE A 456 -3.92 -19.74 4.59
N TYR A 457 -2.80 -19.79 5.31
CA TYR A 457 -2.22 -21.00 5.87
C TYR A 457 -2.45 -21.03 7.39
N PRO A 458 -3.23 -21.99 7.91
CA PRO A 458 -3.36 -22.18 9.34
C PRO A 458 -2.03 -22.64 9.95
N THR A 459 -1.60 -22.01 11.05
CA THR A 459 -0.42 -22.39 11.83
C THR A 459 -0.73 -22.33 13.32
N GLY A 460 -0.23 -23.29 14.10
CA GLY A 460 -0.35 -23.27 15.57
C GLY A 460 0.52 -22.20 16.22
N GLU A 461 1.62 -21.81 15.56
CA GLU A 461 2.62 -20.87 16.07
C GLU A 461 2.87 -19.76 15.04
N PRO A 462 1.97 -18.76 14.93
CA PRO A 462 2.20 -17.64 14.04
C PRO A 462 3.36 -16.78 14.56
N GLN A 463 4.48 -16.74 13.83
CA GLN A 463 5.58 -15.83 14.14
C GLN A 463 5.19 -14.39 13.79
N ARG A 464 5.34 -13.47 14.75
CA ARG A 464 5.14 -12.03 14.57
C ARG A 464 6.32 -11.28 15.17
N VAL A 465 6.85 -10.31 14.43
CA VAL A 465 7.84 -9.37 14.96
C VAL A 465 7.09 -8.14 15.46
N ALA A 466 7.13 -7.89 16.76
CA ALA A 466 6.61 -6.65 17.32
C ALA A 466 7.63 -5.53 17.06
N ILE A 467 7.20 -4.46 16.41
CA ILE A 467 8.01 -3.25 16.28
C ILE A 467 7.80 -2.42 17.54
N PRO A 468 8.84 -2.15 18.35
CA PRO A 468 8.69 -1.35 19.55
C PRO A 468 8.24 0.07 19.19
N GLN A 469 7.47 0.67 20.09
CA GLN A 469 7.09 2.07 19.97
C GLN A 469 8.31 2.98 20.15
N ARG A 470 8.23 4.20 19.62
CA ARG A 470 9.24 5.23 19.89
C ARG A 470 9.35 5.41 21.41
N PRO A 471 10.54 5.28 22.01
CA PRO A 471 10.73 5.57 23.42
C PRO A 471 10.60 7.07 23.67
N ASP A 472 10.29 7.44 24.90
CA ASP A 472 10.40 8.83 25.32
C ASP A 472 11.89 9.23 25.32
N ILE A 473 12.25 10.13 24.40
CA ILE A 473 13.64 10.57 24.20
C ILE A 473 14.12 11.43 25.37
N GLU A 474 13.23 12.19 26.00
CA GLU A 474 13.60 13.04 27.13
C GLU A 474 13.97 12.19 28.34
N THR A 475 13.14 11.19 28.65
CA THR A 475 13.46 10.18 29.67
C THR A 475 14.74 9.40 29.32
N LEU A 476 14.92 9.01 28.04
CA LEU A 476 16.08 8.24 27.60
C LEU A 476 17.41 9.00 27.76
N LEU A 477 17.41 10.31 27.52
CA LEU A 477 18.62 11.15 27.51
C LEU A 477 18.88 11.89 28.82
N GLY A 478 17.99 11.77 29.81
CA GLY A 478 17.96 12.63 31.02
C GLY A 478 19.33 12.91 31.65
N ASP A 479 20.04 11.87 32.08
CA ASP A 479 21.36 11.96 32.71
C ASP A 479 22.49 11.40 31.81
N PHE A 480 22.22 11.22 30.52
CA PHE A 480 23.21 10.65 29.60
C PHE A 480 24.47 11.52 29.55
N GLN A 481 25.59 10.94 29.99
CA GLN A 481 26.93 11.48 29.82
C GLN A 481 27.74 10.55 28.93
N ALA A 482 28.44 11.11 27.96
CA ALA A 482 29.31 10.33 27.12
C ALA A 482 30.62 10.01 27.87
N ASP A 483 30.97 8.73 28.01
CA ASP A 483 32.24 8.24 28.59
C ASP A 483 33.48 8.53 27.70
N THR A 484 33.36 9.40 26.70
CA THR A 484 34.42 9.64 25.72
C THR A 484 35.12 10.96 25.96
N GLU A 485 36.29 10.91 26.61
CA GLU A 485 37.25 12.01 26.57
C GLU A 485 37.93 12.05 25.20
N ILE A 486 37.47 12.94 24.32
CA ILE A 486 38.19 13.22 23.08
C ILE A 486 39.30 14.21 23.39
N VAL A 487 40.56 13.77 23.22
CA VAL A 487 41.72 14.67 23.25
C VAL A 487 41.50 15.76 22.21
N LEU A 488 41.45 17.01 22.67
CA LEU A 488 41.41 18.17 21.80
C LEU A 488 42.79 18.40 21.20
N GLY A 489 42.83 18.70 19.90
CA GLY A 489 44.07 19.12 19.25
C GLY A 489 44.53 20.48 19.76
N GLU A 490 45.77 20.84 19.47
CA GLU A 490 46.26 22.18 19.76
C GLU A 490 45.77 23.20 18.72
N VAL A 491 45.75 24.47 19.11
CA VAL A 491 45.51 25.60 18.19
C VAL A 491 46.77 25.81 17.35
N PHE A 492 46.62 25.83 16.02
CA PHE A 492 47.72 26.09 15.08
C PHE A 492 47.21 26.91 13.90
N ASP A 493 47.82 28.07 13.65
CA ASP A 493 47.51 28.96 12.53
C ASP A 493 48.36 28.55 11.29
N PRO A 494 47.75 28.00 10.22
CA PRO A 494 48.47 27.37 9.12
C PRO A 494 48.99 28.37 8.08
N THR A 495 49.63 29.46 8.52
CA THR A 495 50.36 30.35 7.60
C THR A 495 51.64 29.67 7.10
N PRO A 496 52.15 30.02 5.90
CA PRO A 496 53.39 29.46 5.39
C PRO A 496 54.57 29.58 6.37
N ASP A 497 54.72 30.75 7.02
CA ASP A 497 55.79 31.01 7.99
C ASP A 497 55.67 30.12 9.24
N ASN A 498 54.45 29.92 9.76
CA ASN A 498 54.21 29.07 10.93
C ASN A 498 54.43 27.58 10.64
N ILE A 499 54.09 27.14 9.43
CA ILE A 499 54.39 25.78 8.97
C ILE A 499 55.90 25.61 8.90
N GLU A 500 56.59 26.49 8.17
CA GLU A 500 58.03 26.42 7.98
C GLU A 500 58.80 26.42 9.30
N ALA A 501 58.41 27.27 10.25
CA ALA A 501 59.03 27.37 11.57
C ALA A 501 58.94 26.07 12.41
N ARG A 502 58.01 25.17 12.09
CA ARG A 502 57.74 23.94 12.85
C ARG A 502 58.09 22.65 12.09
N LEU A 503 58.52 22.76 10.83
CA LEU A 503 58.91 21.60 10.06
C LEU A 503 60.20 20.97 10.60
N VAL A 504 60.16 19.66 10.79
CA VAL A 504 61.32 18.82 11.06
C VAL A 504 61.69 18.09 9.79
N ARG A 505 62.87 18.37 9.26
CA ARG A 505 63.39 17.71 8.04
C ARG A 505 64.49 16.72 8.39
N ARG A 506 64.46 15.56 7.74
CA ARG A 506 65.48 14.51 7.85
C ARG A 506 65.80 13.98 6.46
N LYS A 507 67.09 13.75 6.20
CA LYS A 507 67.55 12.96 5.06
C LYS A 507 67.94 11.59 5.57
N ILE A 508 67.38 10.54 4.97
CA ILE A 508 67.64 9.15 5.34
C ILE A 508 68.27 8.47 4.13
N GLU A 509 69.47 7.90 4.31
CA GLU A 509 70.13 7.10 3.28
C GLU A 509 69.18 5.98 2.79
N PRO A 510 69.09 5.73 1.47
CA PRO A 510 69.99 6.18 0.41
C PRO A 510 69.57 7.48 -0.33
N GLY A 511 68.57 8.21 0.17
CA GLY A 511 68.09 9.46 -0.46
C GLY A 511 66.63 9.84 -0.16
N ILE A 512 66.02 9.26 0.88
CA ILE A 512 64.65 9.56 1.33
C ILE A 512 64.64 10.95 1.97
N GLU A 513 63.75 11.83 1.50
CA GLU A 513 63.47 13.12 2.11
C GLU A 513 62.23 13.02 3.00
N LEU A 514 62.41 13.14 4.31
CA LEU A 514 61.34 13.07 5.30
C LEU A 514 61.07 14.47 5.88
N VAL A 515 59.86 14.96 5.67
CA VAL A 515 59.36 16.25 6.14
C VAL A 515 58.21 16.00 7.12
N MET A 516 58.33 16.51 8.34
CA MET A 516 57.40 16.23 9.43
C MET A 516 56.89 17.51 10.07
N LEU A 517 55.58 17.61 10.28
CA LEU A 517 54.92 18.64 11.06
C LEU A 517 54.24 18.01 12.28
N PRO A 518 54.98 17.76 13.38
CA PRO A 518 54.43 17.18 14.59
C PRO A 518 53.51 18.18 15.29
N LYS A 519 52.23 17.83 15.41
CA LYS A 519 51.20 18.67 16.04
C LYS A 519 50.16 17.83 16.77
N LYS A 520 49.67 18.30 17.92
CA LYS A 520 48.55 17.63 18.61
C LYS A 520 47.27 17.81 17.80
N THR A 521 46.60 16.72 17.49
CA THR A 521 45.36 16.70 16.70
C THR A 521 44.21 16.13 17.52
N ARG A 522 42.98 16.48 17.12
CA ARG A 522 41.80 15.89 17.75
C ARG A 522 41.82 14.37 17.55
N GLY A 523 41.70 13.61 18.65
CA GLY A 523 41.76 12.15 18.62
C GLY A 523 43.14 11.58 18.25
N ASN A 524 44.21 12.37 18.36
CA ASN A 524 45.59 11.97 18.07
C ASN A 524 45.79 11.43 16.65
N THR A 525 45.10 12.00 15.67
CA THR A 525 45.19 11.63 14.25
C THR A 525 46.54 12.01 13.61
N VAL A 526 46.97 11.20 12.66
CA VAL A 526 48.19 11.36 11.86
C VAL A 526 47.88 11.07 10.41
N THR A 527 48.36 11.93 9.52
CA THR A 527 48.36 11.71 8.07
C THR A 527 49.80 11.63 7.58
N LEU A 528 50.10 10.61 6.79
CA LEU A 528 51.35 10.40 6.10
C LEU A 528 51.06 10.30 4.61
N GLN A 529 51.80 11.05 3.81
CA GLN A 529 51.89 10.91 2.36
C GLN A 529 53.33 10.50 2.03
N MET A 530 53.48 9.54 1.14
CA MET A 530 54.75 9.06 0.62
C MET A 530 54.63 9.06 -0.89
N ASP A 531 55.54 9.76 -1.56
CA ASP A 531 55.68 9.73 -3.01
C ASP A 531 56.98 8.99 -3.34
N LEU A 532 56.89 8.05 -4.26
CA LEU A 532 57.98 7.17 -4.68
C LEU A 532 58.40 7.53 -6.10
N HIS A 533 59.62 8.03 -6.25
CA HIS A 533 60.18 8.38 -7.55
C HIS A 533 61.13 7.29 -8.05
N TRP A 534 60.80 6.70 -9.20
CA TRP A 534 61.55 5.60 -9.81
C TRP A 534 61.37 5.59 -11.33
N GLY A 535 62.33 4.96 -12.02
CA GLY A 535 62.35 4.84 -13.47
C GLY A 535 62.88 6.08 -14.21
N THR A 536 63.00 5.93 -15.53
CA THR A 536 63.39 6.94 -16.51
C THR A 536 62.39 6.90 -17.67
N PRO A 537 62.37 7.89 -18.58
CA PRO A 537 61.54 7.84 -19.77
C PRO A 537 61.67 6.52 -20.56
N GLU A 538 62.87 5.97 -20.67
CA GLU A 538 63.16 4.71 -21.36
C GLU A 538 62.64 3.49 -20.60
N THR A 539 62.84 3.44 -19.28
CA THR A 539 62.38 2.30 -18.47
C THR A 539 60.87 2.32 -18.21
N LEU A 540 60.20 3.46 -18.38
CA LEU A 540 58.74 3.57 -18.27
C LEU A 540 58.02 3.37 -19.61
N ALA A 541 58.74 3.45 -20.73
CA ALA A 541 58.16 3.33 -22.06
C ALA A 541 57.35 2.03 -22.24
N ASN A 542 56.11 2.16 -22.74
CA ASN A 542 55.15 1.06 -22.96
C ASN A 542 54.72 0.25 -21.72
N ARG A 543 55.01 0.70 -20.48
CA ARG A 543 54.72 -0.09 -19.26
C ARG A 543 53.53 0.40 -18.43
N ARG A 544 52.88 1.49 -18.82
CA ARG A 544 51.79 2.14 -18.05
C ARG A 544 50.69 1.17 -17.60
N ALA A 545 50.17 0.34 -18.51
CA ALA A 545 49.09 -0.59 -18.17
C ALA A 545 49.55 -1.66 -17.16
N ALA A 546 50.74 -2.22 -17.34
CA ALA A 546 51.31 -3.20 -16.43
C ALA A 546 51.58 -2.61 -15.04
N CYS A 547 52.10 -1.39 -14.98
CA CYS A 547 52.37 -0.67 -13.73
C CYS A 547 51.10 -0.20 -13.02
N SER A 548 50.05 0.15 -13.77
CA SER A 548 48.73 0.46 -13.20
C SER A 548 48.11 -0.77 -12.54
N ILE A 549 48.17 -1.94 -13.19
CA ILE A 549 47.70 -3.20 -12.59
C ILE A 549 48.59 -3.59 -11.40
N ALA A 550 49.92 -3.44 -11.51
CA ALA A 550 50.83 -3.69 -10.40
C ALA A 550 50.48 -2.84 -9.17
N SER A 551 50.20 -1.55 -9.36
CA SER A 551 49.74 -0.65 -8.29
C SER A 551 48.44 -1.14 -7.65
N ALA A 552 47.43 -1.49 -8.46
CA ALA A 552 46.16 -2.01 -7.97
C ALA A 552 46.28 -3.36 -7.24
N MET A 553 47.35 -4.12 -7.53
CA MET A 553 47.61 -5.43 -6.94
C MET A 553 48.36 -5.37 -5.59
N LEU A 554 48.98 -4.24 -5.22
CA LEU A 554 49.71 -4.11 -3.96
C LEU A 554 48.81 -4.30 -2.73
N SER A 555 47.52 -4.00 -2.87
CA SER A 555 46.51 -4.23 -1.83
C SER A 555 45.72 -5.53 -2.01
N ARG A 556 46.15 -6.43 -2.91
CA ARG A 556 45.46 -7.69 -3.21
C ARG A 556 46.14 -8.92 -2.59
N GLY A 557 47.17 -8.71 -1.78
CA GLY A 557 47.84 -9.75 -1.02
C GLY A 557 49.34 -9.55 -0.96
N THR A 558 49.92 -9.89 0.18
CA THR A 558 51.36 -9.91 0.41
C THR A 558 51.84 -11.36 0.54
N ARG A 559 53.14 -11.56 0.70
CA ARG A 559 53.71 -12.88 1.05
C ARG A 559 53.24 -13.38 2.42
N LYS A 560 52.80 -12.48 3.29
CA LYS A 560 52.43 -12.79 4.69
C LYS A 560 50.93 -12.81 4.92
N ARG A 561 50.15 -12.10 4.10
CA ARG A 561 48.70 -11.92 4.28
C ARG A 561 47.94 -12.03 2.97
N THR A 562 46.80 -12.67 3.04
CA THR A 562 45.74 -12.58 2.03
C THR A 562 45.14 -11.17 2.01
N ARG A 563 44.38 -10.86 0.95
CA ARG A 563 43.66 -9.58 0.86
C ARG A 563 42.71 -9.32 2.04
N ALA A 564 42.02 -10.35 2.52
CA ALA A 564 41.12 -10.23 3.67
C ALA A 564 41.89 -9.88 4.94
N GLU A 565 42.99 -10.59 5.21
CA GLU A 565 43.84 -10.32 6.38
C GLU A 565 44.51 -8.95 6.34
N LEU A 566 44.84 -8.41 5.15
CA LEU A 566 45.31 -7.04 5.01
C LEU A 566 44.24 -6.02 5.41
N ASN A 567 42.99 -6.23 4.98
CA ASN A 567 41.88 -5.35 5.32
C ASN A 567 41.56 -5.42 6.82
N ASP A 568 41.49 -6.62 7.41
CA ASP A 568 41.24 -6.81 8.84
C ASP A 568 42.33 -6.12 9.69
N GLU A 569 43.58 -6.19 9.26
CA GLU A 569 44.70 -5.54 9.94
C GLU A 569 44.62 -4.00 9.82
N LEU A 570 44.25 -3.46 8.66
CA LEU A 570 43.99 -2.02 8.48
C LEU A 570 42.85 -1.53 9.39
N GLU A 571 41.76 -2.29 9.50
CA GLU A 571 40.64 -1.98 10.41
C GLU A 571 41.08 -2.01 11.88
N ARG A 572 41.82 -3.05 12.27
CA ARG A 572 42.39 -3.17 13.63
C ARG A 572 43.29 -1.98 13.96
N LEU A 573 44.07 -1.52 12.99
CA LEU A 573 44.94 -0.34 13.10
C LEU A 573 44.19 0.98 12.95
N ARG A 574 42.87 0.98 12.71
CA ARG A 574 42.09 2.21 12.42
C ARG A 574 42.79 3.05 11.33
N ALA A 575 43.30 2.38 10.30
CA ALA A 575 44.12 2.98 9.27
C ALA A 575 43.40 2.96 7.92
N THR A 576 43.23 4.13 7.32
CA THR A 576 42.89 4.24 5.90
C THR A 576 44.18 4.36 5.12
N VAL A 577 44.41 3.42 4.21
CA VAL A 577 45.65 3.32 3.45
C VAL A 577 45.34 3.23 1.96
N SER A 578 46.05 4.02 1.15
CA SER A 578 46.14 3.83 -0.29
C SER A 578 47.58 3.50 -0.64
N VAL A 579 47.82 2.45 -1.41
CA VAL A 579 49.17 2.08 -1.88
C VAL A 579 49.12 1.90 -3.38
N GLY A 580 50.02 2.58 -4.08
CA GLY A 580 50.34 2.40 -5.48
C GLY A 580 51.86 2.40 -5.67
N LEU A 581 52.32 2.14 -6.89
CA LEU A 581 53.77 2.12 -7.14
C LEU A 581 54.41 3.51 -7.04
N GLU A 582 53.66 4.60 -7.26
CA GLU A 582 54.16 5.98 -7.23
C GLU A 582 53.85 6.70 -5.91
N SER A 583 52.94 6.18 -5.10
CA SER A 583 52.52 6.85 -3.87
C SER A 583 51.91 5.90 -2.85
N ALA A 584 52.11 6.17 -1.57
CA ALA A 584 51.34 5.58 -0.49
C ALA A 584 50.82 6.69 0.45
N SER A 585 49.62 6.50 0.98
CA SER A 585 49.05 7.39 1.99
C SER A 585 48.52 6.60 3.17
N ILE A 586 48.64 7.17 4.36
CA ILE A 586 48.15 6.60 5.62
C ILE A 586 47.40 7.70 6.37
N ASN A 587 46.20 7.40 6.82
CA ASN A 587 45.49 8.17 7.82
C ASN A 587 45.14 7.25 8.99
N THR A 588 45.65 7.55 10.19
CA THR A 588 45.49 6.71 11.39
C THR A 588 45.65 7.54 12.65
N ILE A 589 45.78 6.91 13.82
CA ILE A 589 46.07 7.56 15.10
C ILE A 589 47.49 7.27 15.56
N ARG A 590 48.03 8.13 16.45
CA ARG A 590 49.38 8.04 17.03
C ARG A 590 49.80 6.63 17.40
N ALA A 591 48.94 5.93 18.14
CA ALA A 591 49.22 4.59 18.66
C ALA A 591 49.39 3.53 17.56
N ASN A 592 48.76 3.73 16.39
CA ASN A 592 48.69 2.75 15.33
C ASN A 592 49.57 3.10 14.11
N LEU A 593 50.09 4.33 14.04
CA LEU A 593 51.00 4.77 12.97
C LEU A 593 52.16 3.78 12.73
N PRO A 594 52.84 3.23 13.76
CA PRO A 594 53.91 2.29 13.52
C PRO A 594 53.45 1.00 12.83
N GLY A 595 52.30 0.46 13.22
CA GLY A 595 51.73 -0.74 12.60
C GLY A 595 51.25 -0.47 11.17
N ALA A 596 50.61 0.66 10.94
CA ALA A 596 50.12 1.06 9.61
C ALA A 596 51.27 1.27 8.63
N LEU A 597 52.35 1.92 9.08
CA LEU A 597 53.54 2.12 8.26
C LEU A 597 54.26 0.80 7.94
N ALA A 598 54.33 -0.13 8.90
CA ALA A 598 54.87 -1.47 8.67
C ALA A 598 54.03 -2.27 7.65
N LEU A 599 52.70 -2.13 7.69
CA LEU A 599 51.82 -2.78 6.74
C LEU A 599 51.94 -2.18 5.32
N VAL A 600 52.07 -0.85 5.21
CA VAL A 600 52.39 -0.19 3.93
C VAL A 600 53.73 -0.68 3.37
N ALA A 601 54.76 -0.80 4.21
CA ALA A 601 56.04 -1.35 3.80
C ALA A 601 55.90 -2.80 3.30
N GLU A 602 55.09 -3.63 3.96
CA GLU A 602 54.80 -5.00 3.51
C GLU A 602 54.07 -5.03 2.16
N MET A 603 53.06 -4.18 1.97
CA MET A 603 52.30 -4.05 0.71
C MET A 603 53.20 -3.58 -0.44
N LEU A 604 54.11 -2.65 -0.17
CA LEU A 604 55.06 -2.12 -1.16
C LEU A 604 56.19 -3.09 -1.49
N ARG A 605 56.76 -3.78 -0.49
CA ARG A 605 57.98 -4.58 -0.67
C ARG A 605 57.72 -6.06 -0.94
N GLU A 606 56.66 -6.61 -0.38
CA GLU A 606 56.38 -8.04 -0.39
C GLU A 606 55.00 -8.41 -1.01
N PRO A 607 54.54 -7.79 -2.12
CA PRO A 607 53.32 -8.24 -2.78
C PRO A 607 53.49 -9.68 -3.28
N SER A 608 52.46 -10.52 -3.10
CA SER A 608 52.48 -11.92 -3.58
C SER A 608 52.01 -12.06 -5.03
N PHE A 609 51.34 -11.04 -5.57
CA PHE A 609 50.72 -11.03 -6.90
C PHE A 609 49.94 -12.33 -7.22
N PRO A 610 48.87 -12.65 -6.46
CA PRO A 610 48.09 -13.87 -6.71
C PRO A 610 47.46 -13.85 -8.11
N GLN A 611 47.51 -14.97 -8.83
CA GLN A 611 46.98 -15.07 -10.20
C GLN A 611 45.47 -14.77 -10.25
N GLU A 612 44.70 -15.25 -9.27
CA GLU A 612 43.25 -15.05 -9.24
C GLU A 612 42.86 -13.58 -9.05
N GLU A 613 43.58 -12.85 -8.18
CA GLU A 613 43.37 -11.42 -7.96
C GLU A 613 43.81 -10.60 -9.18
N PHE A 614 44.85 -11.02 -9.90
CA PHE A 614 45.27 -10.37 -11.15
C PHE A 614 44.17 -10.43 -12.22
N GLU A 615 43.55 -11.59 -12.42
CA GLU A 615 42.43 -11.72 -13.35
C GLU A 615 41.19 -10.95 -12.88
N LEU A 616 40.96 -10.84 -11.57
CA LEU A 616 39.89 -10.02 -11.01
C LEU A 616 40.13 -8.53 -11.29
N VAL A 617 41.33 -8.00 -10.99
CA VAL A 617 41.70 -6.61 -11.26
C VAL A 617 41.56 -6.29 -12.75
N LYS A 618 41.98 -7.18 -13.65
CA LYS A 618 41.78 -6.99 -15.10
C LYS A 618 40.30 -6.86 -15.45
N ARG A 619 39.44 -7.74 -14.93
CA ARG A 619 37.99 -7.69 -15.17
C ARG A 619 37.35 -6.42 -14.60
N GLU A 620 37.74 -6.00 -13.40
CA GLU A 620 37.27 -4.76 -12.76
C GLU A 620 37.62 -3.54 -13.63
N LEU A 621 38.87 -3.45 -14.09
CA LEU A 621 39.32 -2.34 -14.94
C LEU A 621 38.63 -2.32 -16.32
N LEU A 622 38.40 -3.49 -16.93
CA LEU A 622 37.68 -3.58 -18.21
C LEU A 622 36.21 -3.20 -18.07
N THR A 623 35.53 -3.69 -17.04
CA THR A 623 34.14 -3.33 -16.75
C THR A 623 34.00 -1.82 -16.51
N GLY A 624 34.95 -1.22 -15.79
CA GLY A 624 35.01 0.23 -15.59
C GLY A 624 35.19 1.02 -16.89
N ILE A 625 35.96 0.49 -17.85
CA ILE A 625 36.06 1.09 -19.18
C ILE A 625 34.72 1.03 -19.91
N ASP A 626 34.04 -0.12 -19.88
CA ASP A 626 32.78 -0.29 -20.61
C ASP A 626 31.67 0.63 -20.09
N ALA A 627 31.61 0.86 -18.78
CA ALA A 627 30.71 1.85 -18.18
C ALA A 627 31.02 3.29 -18.64
N GLN A 628 32.29 3.61 -18.91
CA GLN A 628 32.71 4.95 -19.36
C GLN A 628 32.44 5.21 -20.85
N ARG A 629 32.29 4.17 -21.69
CA ARG A 629 32.18 4.31 -23.15
C ARG A 629 31.05 5.21 -23.63
N ASN A 630 29.93 5.20 -22.90
CA ASN A 630 28.72 5.95 -23.25
C ASN A 630 28.44 7.10 -22.28
N ASP A 631 29.38 7.42 -21.37
CA ASP A 631 29.25 8.53 -20.44
C ASP A 631 29.80 9.84 -21.07
N PRO A 632 28.97 10.89 -21.23
CA PRO A 632 29.41 12.14 -21.84
C PRO A 632 30.54 12.85 -21.09
N SER A 633 30.58 12.76 -19.76
CA SER A 633 31.60 13.42 -18.95
C SER A 633 32.96 12.75 -19.12
N ALA A 634 33.00 11.41 -19.15
CA ALA A 634 34.20 10.64 -19.41
C ALA A 634 34.78 10.91 -20.81
N LEU A 635 33.93 11.04 -21.82
CA LEU A 635 34.35 11.39 -23.19
C LEU A 635 34.94 12.81 -23.27
N ALA A 636 34.35 13.78 -22.55
CA ALA A 636 34.85 15.15 -22.50
C ALA A 636 36.26 15.22 -21.87
N VAL A 637 36.46 14.56 -20.71
CA VAL A 637 37.76 14.52 -20.01
C VAL A 637 38.81 13.80 -20.86
N LEU A 638 38.45 12.68 -21.50
CA LEU A 638 39.35 11.97 -22.42
C LEU A 638 39.79 12.87 -23.58
N THR A 639 38.84 13.56 -24.21
CA THR A 639 39.13 14.46 -25.34
C THR A 639 40.03 15.61 -24.93
N LEU A 640 39.75 16.25 -23.79
CA LEU A 640 40.56 17.33 -23.24
C LEU A 640 41.98 16.86 -22.91
N ASN A 641 42.14 15.73 -22.19
CA ASN A 641 43.46 15.22 -21.82
C ASN A 641 44.30 14.83 -23.03
N ARG A 642 43.68 14.28 -24.08
CA ARG A 642 44.37 13.98 -25.35
C ARG A 642 44.80 15.23 -26.10
N HIS A 643 44.02 16.31 -26.02
CA HIS A 643 44.38 17.60 -26.61
C HIS A 643 45.55 18.26 -25.87
N LEU A 644 45.51 18.24 -24.53
CA LEU A 644 46.52 18.89 -23.68
C LEU A 644 47.84 18.10 -23.59
N ASN A 645 47.83 16.79 -23.82
CA ASN A 645 48.99 15.90 -23.64
C ASN A 645 49.29 15.06 -24.91
N PRO A 646 49.78 15.66 -26.00
CA PRO A 646 49.97 14.98 -27.29
C PRO A 646 51.26 14.14 -27.36
N TYR A 647 51.47 13.27 -26.37
CA TYR A 647 52.62 12.37 -26.34
C TYR A 647 52.45 11.17 -27.30
N PRO A 648 53.55 10.57 -27.81
CA PRO A 648 53.45 9.35 -28.63
C PRO A 648 52.97 8.14 -27.81
N PRO A 649 52.36 7.11 -28.42
CA PRO A 649 51.79 5.96 -27.70
C PRO A 649 52.73 5.22 -26.75
N SER A 650 54.04 5.27 -26.99
CA SER A 650 55.06 4.65 -26.15
C SER A 650 55.40 5.44 -24.89
N HIS A 651 55.01 6.71 -24.82
CA HIS A 651 55.36 7.61 -23.72
C HIS A 651 54.52 7.33 -22.47
N TRP A 652 55.11 7.53 -21.28
CA TRP A 652 54.43 7.32 -20.00
C TRP A 652 53.16 8.16 -19.86
N HIS A 653 53.21 9.43 -20.27
CA HIS A 653 52.08 10.36 -20.22
C HIS A 653 51.09 10.24 -21.39
N TYR A 654 51.23 9.24 -22.27
CA TYR A 654 50.24 9.01 -23.33
C TYR A 654 48.83 8.80 -22.75
N THR A 655 47.83 9.46 -23.35
CA THR A 655 46.42 9.30 -22.97
C THR A 655 45.72 8.37 -23.97
N PRO A 656 45.61 7.04 -23.70
CA PRO A 656 44.96 6.11 -24.60
C PRO A 656 43.45 6.34 -24.67
N THR A 657 42.86 6.08 -25.84
CA THR A 657 41.40 5.92 -25.98
C THR A 657 40.90 4.75 -25.14
N PHE A 658 39.59 4.67 -24.89
CA PHE A 658 38.99 3.55 -24.16
C PHE A 658 39.31 2.19 -24.79
N ASP A 659 39.29 2.10 -26.13
CA ASP A 659 39.65 0.88 -26.86
C ASP A 659 41.13 0.51 -26.75
N GLU A 660 42.01 1.51 -26.85
CA GLU A 660 43.45 1.30 -26.64
C GLU A 660 43.74 0.85 -25.22
N ARG A 661 43.11 1.48 -24.22
CA ARG A 661 43.27 1.13 -22.80
C ARG A 661 42.78 -0.30 -22.53
N ALA A 662 41.64 -0.69 -23.08
CA ALA A 662 41.10 -2.04 -22.94
C ALA A 662 42.04 -3.09 -23.56
N ARG A 663 42.53 -2.85 -24.80
CA ARG A 663 43.51 -3.74 -25.45
C ARG A 663 44.82 -3.83 -24.67
N GLN A 664 45.32 -2.71 -24.17
CA GLN A 664 46.53 -2.68 -23.35
C GLN A 664 46.36 -3.51 -22.08
N ILE A 665 45.27 -3.33 -21.32
CA ILE A 665 44.96 -4.11 -20.11
C ILE A 665 44.84 -5.61 -20.42
N GLN A 666 44.15 -5.97 -21.50
CA GLN A 666 43.99 -7.37 -21.91
C GLN A 666 45.34 -8.03 -22.19
N ALA A 667 46.26 -7.31 -22.84
CA ALA A 667 47.58 -7.81 -23.23
C ALA A 667 48.57 -7.95 -22.05
N VAL A 668 48.34 -7.27 -20.92
CA VAL A 668 49.23 -7.38 -19.74
C VAL A 668 49.24 -8.81 -19.22
N THR A 669 50.43 -9.32 -18.95
CA THR A 669 50.69 -10.58 -18.23
C THR A 669 51.10 -10.33 -16.78
N LEU A 670 50.97 -11.35 -15.92
CA LEU A 670 51.39 -11.25 -14.52
C LEU A 670 52.92 -11.00 -14.39
N ASP A 671 53.72 -11.48 -15.35
CA ASP A 671 55.15 -11.22 -15.35
C ASP A 671 55.47 -9.77 -15.73
N ASP A 672 54.66 -9.11 -16.56
CA ASP A 672 54.78 -7.66 -16.81
C ASP A 672 54.53 -6.86 -15.52
N VAL A 673 53.52 -7.27 -14.73
CA VAL A 673 53.20 -6.68 -13.42
C VAL A 673 54.38 -6.82 -12.46
N ARG A 674 54.96 -8.02 -12.34
CA ARG A 674 56.14 -8.28 -11.51
C ARG A 674 57.37 -7.49 -11.96
N ARG A 675 57.62 -7.42 -13.28
CA ARG A 675 58.70 -6.62 -13.84
C ARG A 675 58.54 -5.13 -13.53
N CYS A 676 57.31 -4.62 -13.53
CA CYS A 676 57.09 -3.23 -13.14
C CYS A 676 57.37 -3.00 -11.66
N HIS A 677 56.83 -3.86 -10.78
CA HIS A 677 57.09 -3.77 -9.34
C HIS A 677 58.59 -3.84 -8.99
N ALA A 678 59.36 -4.66 -9.71
CA ALA A 678 60.79 -4.82 -9.49
C ALA A 678 61.62 -3.54 -9.73
N MET A 679 61.08 -2.51 -10.40
CA MET A 679 61.76 -1.23 -10.63
C MET A 679 61.59 -0.23 -9.47
N VAL A 680 60.70 -0.51 -8.52
CA VAL A 680 60.34 0.42 -7.45
C VAL A 680 61.30 0.30 -6.27
N GLY A 681 61.69 1.44 -5.71
CA GLY A 681 62.47 1.57 -4.49
C GLY A 681 62.24 2.92 -3.82
N ALA A 682 62.84 3.12 -2.66
CA ALA A 682 62.70 4.34 -1.88
C ALA A 682 63.89 5.31 -2.01
N SER A 683 64.83 5.09 -2.94
CA SER A 683 66.04 5.94 -3.03
C SER A 683 65.77 7.41 -3.32
N HIS A 684 64.60 7.73 -3.88
CA HIS A 684 64.15 9.09 -4.15
C HIS A 684 62.75 9.32 -3.58
N ALA A 685 62.44 8.73 -2.42
CA ALA A 685 61.13 8.90 -1.80
C ALA A 685 61.01 10.25 -1.10
N GLU A 686 59.87 10.90 -1.24
CA GLU A 686 59.48 12.09 -0.48
C GLU A 686 58.36 11.70 0.49
N ILE A 687 58.55 11.90 1.79
CA ILE A 687 57.58 11.52 2.81
C ILE A 687 57.19 12.76 3.60
N ALA A 688 55.91 13.11 3.59
CA ALA A 688 55.33 14.20 4.35
C ALA A 688 54.41 13.66 5.45
N VAL A 689 54.64 14.03 6.71
CA VAL A 689 53.83 13.53 7.84
C VAL A 689 53.34 14.68 8.70
N VAL A 690 52.04 14.74 8.95
CA VAL A 690 51.39 15.79 9.74
C VAL A 690 50.46 15.16 10.79
N GLY A 691 50.58 15.59 12.04
CA GLY A 691 49.71 15.12 13.12
C GLY A 691 50.46 14.73 14.38
N ASP A 692 49.81 13.91 15.23
CA ASP A 692 50.34 13.56 16.54
C ASP A 692 51.21 12.30 16.51
N PHE A 693 52.53 12.48 16.48
CA PHE A 693 53.50 11.38 16.45
C PHE A 693 54.81 11.81 17.13
N ASP A 694 55.72 10.86 17.32
CA ASP A 694 57.10 11.12 17.73
C ASP A 694 57.99 11.20 16.48
N PRO A 695 58.58 12.37 16.17
CA PRO A 695 59.35 12.55 14.93
C PRO A 695 60.65 11.75 14.89
N GLU A 696 61.29 11.46 16.03
CA GLU A 696 62.52 10.66 16.07
C GLU A 696 62.22 9.17 15.91
N ALA A 697 61.19 8.68 16.60
CA ALA A 697 60.74 7.29 16.45
C ALA A 697 60.26 7.01 15.01
N LEU A 698 59.52 7.94 14.41
CA LEU A 698 59.08 7.84 13.02
C LEU A 698 60.25 7.83 12.05
N ALA A 699 61.22 8.74 12.20
CA ALA A 699 62.41 8.77 11.34
C ALA A 699 63.24 7.48 11.46
N GLN A 700 63.38 6.93 12.66
CA GLN A 700 64.02 5.63 12.88
C GLN A 700 63.25 4.49 12.18
N GLN A 701 61.93 4.46 12.31
CA GLN A 701 61.11 3.42 11.69
C GLN A 701 61.12 3.51 10.15
N VAL A 702 61.09 4.71 9.57
CA VAL A 702 61.26 4.91 8.12
C VAL A 702 62.60 4.35 7.65
N ARG A 703 63.68 4.61 8.40
CA ARG A 703 65.00 4.05 8.10
C ARG A 703 65.02 2.52 8.15
N GLU A 704 64.38 1.92 9.15
CA GLU A 704 64.30 0.46 9.29
C GLU A 704 63.46 -0.19 8.17
N LEU A 705 62.35 0.43 7.80
CA LEU A 705 61.40 -0.13 6.82
C LEU A 705 61.80 0.14 5.36
N PHE A 706 62.56 1.20 5.08
CA PHE A 706 62.84 1.64 3.71
C PHE A 706 64.32 1.96 3.42
N GLY A 707 65.20 2.06 4.42
CA GLY A 707 66.60 2.47 4.23
C GLY A 707 67.47 1.45 3.47
N ASP A 708 67.05 0.19 3.40
CA ASP A 708 67.67 -0.86 2.58
C ASP A 708 66.97 -1.08 1.23
N TRP A 709 65.81 -0.44 0.99
CA TRP A 709 65.03 -0.61 -0.23
C TRP A 709 65.45 0.38 -1.31
N ARG A 710 66.56 0.04 -1.99
CA ARG A 710 67.15 0.88 -3.04
C ARG A 710 66.39 0.78 -4.36
N THR A 711 66.18 1.92 -5.03
CA THR A 711 65.75 1.97 -6.43
C THR A 711 66.83 1.34 -7.31
N PRO A 712 66.52 0.34 -8.16
CA PRO A 712 67.53 -0.40 -8.93
C PRO A 712 68.22 0.41 -10.03
N GLU A 713 67.51 1.38 -10.60
CA GLU A 713 67.98 2.26 -11.68
C GLU A 713 67.94 3.73 -11.21
N PRO A 714 68.75 4.63 -11.79
CA PRO A 714 68.65 6.07 -11.54
C PRO A 714 67.24 6.60 -11.84
N TYR A 715 66.74 7.52 -11.03
CA TYR A 715 65.50 8.24 -11.34
C TYR A 715 65.77 9.42 -12.27
N GLU A 716 65.01 9.49 -13.37
CA GLU A 716 64.91 10.67 -14.21
C GLU A 716 63.44 11.06 -14.35
N ARG A 717 63.13 12.31 -14.00
CA ARG A 717 61.76 12.82 -14.08
C ARG A 717 61.31 12.85 -15.53
N VAL A 718 60.21 12.18 -15.83
CA VAL A 718 59.56 12.25 -17.16
C VAL A 718 59.01 13.67 -17.35
N ALA A 719 59.45 14.33 -18.44
CA ALA A 719 59.09 15.71 -18.78
C ALA A 719 57.80 15.83 -19.61
#